data_AF-A0A1W2H6D3-F1
#
_entry.id   AF-A0A1W2H6D3-F1
#
_cell.length_a   1.000
_cell.length_b   1.000
_cell.length_c   1.000
_cell.angle_alpha   90.00
_cell.angle_beta   90.00
_cell.angle_gamma   90.00
#
_symmetry.space_group_name_H-M   'P 1'
#
loop_
_entity.id
_entity.type
_entity.pdbx_description
1 polymer ?
#
loop_
_entity_poly.entity_id
_entity_poly.type
_entity_poly.pdbx_seq_one_letter_code
_entity_poly.pdbx_strand_id
1 'polypeptide(L)'
;MKNRFLILLCSYFLLFNSCMVDNFEEGSLLMDSITEVKLISGDTLFLKKEGTYEVKYLLRYFSKQEEVNLKNTLKPKLYLNGNEVENTEIDLSQESNYTLQAEFPNKSKIQSNALNIRVLSIINAITAIKLELKGVSNVLIPELEDPSFDDLFKIEVSLLTGEKLVVNQSFFDFKYVLNGASSDSFQVRDFETGEDASIQISINNIISNALDFEVLTIKDAVEEIELKPLDNISQINKAETQGLLTDFIAINARLKNSELIDLKSYPGIYTLEYNEVNLSDFNINQLPDGKFKLRAAVGQVFSNSVDLEVFDPMTYIKSIDLILDERTRNVYAVAGSSELDFTYEVIGMDNAVLTIPATLVVDGQKQDSFKNIPINKAGTVNVHAEISGKKSNTIQIISRQNQVLQKVRVPIIFHVLDNLENEINRATVDFELEKLNKAFANEFQPESAIPRSSNSVNSFIEFFLVEMDEFGNPLQEKGINRIPSGGLTFNNTPSKEMGFLFKNIWDPRKFVNVFVGRMDRPAGYAYLPIIKDRDLDGIDKIDDWYELSFPYSTVIADFVMGLPSNTTLAHEIGHMLGLYHPFGDMFPSNQCIDGDFCPDTETHLVVPTGLSTVNILKNCENQTFYSANIMDYLVNDNSFTYDQRERMRTIAVYNPFFAKESNYLNARLKPFERGKLDPSIKPVACAHLNHFGRRFHSH
;
A
#
# COMPACT_ATOMS: atom_id res chain seq x y z
N MET A 1 -13.98 -48.41 -27.56
CA MET A 1 -13.21 -49.64 -27.25
C MET A 1 -14.17 -50.71 -26.74
N LYS A 2 -13.69 -51.97 -26.63
CA LYS A 2 -14.09 -53.09 -25.75
C LYS A 2 -15.09 -52.77 -24.59
N ASN A 3 -15.99 -53.65 -24.14
CA ASN A 3 -16.19 -55.07 -24.46
C ASN A 3 -17.58 -55.65 -24.05
N ARG A 4 -18.12 -56.53 -24.90
CA ARG A 4 -18.79 -57.83 -24.64
C ARG A 4 -19.58 -58.11 -23.34
N PHE A 5 -20.85 -58.48 -23.52
CA PHE A 5 -21.49 -59.76 -23.13
C PHE A 5 -22.66 -60.01 -24.14
N LEU A 6 -23.07 -61.19 -24.65
CA LEU A 6 -22.82 -62.62 -24.41
C LEU A 6 -23.54 -63.24 -23.19
N ILE A 7 -24.13 -64.46 -23.22
CA ILE A 7 -24.23 -65.49 -24.30
C ILE A 7 -25.72 -65.63 -24.74
N LEU A 8 -26.46 -66.75 -24.95
CA LEU A 8 -26.28 -68.23 -24.95
C LEU A 8 -27.41 -68.84 -25.85
N LEU A 9 -27.21 -70.03 -26.44
CA LEU A 9 -28.27 -70.86 -27.05
C LEU A 9 -28.67 -71.99 -26.10
N CYS A 10 -29.88 -72.54 -26.20
CA CYS A 10 -30.05 -73.98 -25.99
C CYS A 10 -31.20 -74.57 -26.82
N SER A 11 -30.95 -75.72 -27.44
CA SER A 11 -31.88 -76.47 -28.27
C SER A 11 -32.44 -77.67 -27.52
N TYR A 12 -33.69 -78.07 -27.80
CA TYR A 12 -34.13 -79.44 -27.55
C TYR A 12 -34.95 -79.99 -28.72
N PHE A 13 -34.46 -81.10 -29.26
CA PHE A 13 -35.17 -81.99 -30.18
C PHE A 13 -35.54 -83.26 -29.39
N LEU A 14 -36.62 -83.95 -29.80
CA LEU A 14 -37.01 -85.36 -29.57
C LEU A 14 -38.55 -85.41 -29.57
N LEU A 15 -39.15 -85.81 -30.69
CA LEU A 15 -39.64 -87.19 -30.94
C LEU A 15 -40.70 -87.67 -29.95
N PHE A 16 -41.94 -87.83 -30.42
CA PHE A 16 -42.46 -89.17 -30.73
C PHE A 16 -43.51 -89.11 -31.86
N ASN A 17 -43.82 -90.27 -32.44
CA ASN A 17 -44.53 -90.42 -33.71
C ASN A 17 -46.00 -90.86 -33.56
N SER A 18 -46.73 -90.84 -34.68
CA SER A 18 -48.13 -91.24 -34.89
C SER A 18 -49.19 -90.24 -34.37
N CYS A 19 -50.30 -90.00 -35.09
CA CYS A 19 -50.87 -90.82 -36.16
C CYS A 19 -51.48 -90.03 -37.34
N MET A 20 -51.57 -90.71 -38.49
CA MET A 20 -52.46 -90.47 -39.65
C MET A 20 -52.24 -89.29 -40.63
N VAL A 21 -51.89 -89.69 -41.86
CA VAL A 21 -52.43 -89.22 -43.17
C VAL A 21 -51.98 -87.87 -43.74
N ASP A 22 -51.52 -87.93 -45.00
CA ASP A 22 -51.17 -86.80 -45.86
C ASP A 22 -52.39 -86.00 -46.35
N ASN A 23 -52.90 -85.08 -45.52
CA ASN A 23 -53.93 -84.12 -45.93
C ASN A 23 -53.37 -82.96 -46.78
N PHE A 24 -52.86 -83.29 -47.97
CA PHE A 24 -52.52 -82.28 -49.00
C PHE A 24 -53.75 -81.44 -49.43
N GLU A 25 -54.97 -81.92 -49.16
CA GLU A 25 -56.23 -81.22 -49.42
C GLU A 25 -56.56 -80.13 -48.37
N GLU A 26 -56.23 -80.30 -47.09
CA GLU A 26 -56.53 -79.28 -46.06
C GLU A 26 -55.69 -78.01 -46.25
N GLY A 27 -54.43 -78.16 -46.68
CA GLY A 27 -53.59 -77.02 -47.07
C GLY A 27 -54.19 -76.21 -48.22
N SER A 28 -54.76 -76.89 -49.22
CA SER A 28 -55.46 -76.26 -50.36
C SER A 28 -56.70 -75.48 -49.91
N LEU A 29 -57.52 -76.08 -49.04
CA LEU A 29 -58.73 -75.46 -48.51
C LEU A 29 -58.43 -74.21 -47.66
N LEU A 30 -57.32 -74.21 -46.91
CA LEU A 30 -56.93 -73.03 -46.13
C LEU A 30 -56.49 -71.85 -47.03
N MET A 31 -55.77 -72.10 -48.14
CA MET A 31 -55.35 -71.04 -49.07
C MET A 31 -56.53 -70.42 -49.83
N ASP A 32 -57.51 -71.24 -50.23
CA ASP A 32 -58.74 -70.77 -50.88
C ASP A 32 -59.69 -70.05 -49.90
N SER A 33 -59.46 -70.14 -48.58
CA SER A 33 -60.23 -69.40 -47.56
C SER A 33 -59.80 -67.93 -47.38
N ILE A 34 -58.60 -67.57 -47.85
CA ILE A 34 -58.07 -66.21 -47.77
C ILE A 34 -58.81 -65.31 -48.76
N THR A 35 -59.31 -64.17 -48.27
CA THR A 35 -60.08 -63.18 -49.05
C THR A 35 -59.46 -61.80 -49.10
N GLU A 36 -58.50 -61.48 -48.24
CA GLU A 36 -57.73 -60.24 -48.28
C GLU A 36 -56.29 -60.49 -47.83
N VAL A 37 -55.33 -59.77 -48.41
CA VAL A 37 -53.94 -59.74 -47.97
C VAL A 37 -53.50 -58.30 -47.75
N LYS A 38 -52.86 -58.01 -46.62
CA LYS A 38 -52.29 -56.70 -46.32
C LYS A 38 -50.76 -56.76 -46.28
N LEU A 39 -50.15 -55.87 -47.05
CA LEU A 39 -48.71 -55.62 -47.10
C LEU A 39 -48.42 -54.36 -46.28
N ILE A 40 -47.63 -54.49 -45.23
CA ILE A 40 -47.35 -53.42 -44.26
C ILE A 40 -45.84 -53.24 -44.13
N SER A 41 -45.38 -52.00 -44.05
CA SER A 41 -43.99 -51.65 -43.79
C SER A 41 -43.87 -50.31 -43.06
N GLY A 42 -42.75 -50.10 -42.35
CA GLY A 42 -42.30 -48.77 -41.92
C GLY A 42 -41.35 -48.11 -42.93
N ASP A 43 -40.85 -48.87 -43.89
CA ASP A 43 -39.87 -48.48 -44.90
C ASP A 43 -40.57 -47.84 -46.12
N THR A 44 -41.33 -46.76 -45.90
CA THR A 44 -42.17 -46.10 -46.93
C THR A 44 -41.63 -44.74 -47.42
N LEU A 45 -40.56 -44.23 -46.81
CA LEU A 45 -39.93 -42.98 -47.21
C LEU A 45 -38.41 -43.05 -47.02
N PHE A 46 -37.67 -42.64 -48.04
CA PHE A 46 -36.21 -42.64 -48.07
C PHE A 46 -35.66 -41.32 -48.60
N LEU A 47 -34.48 -40.94 -48.10
CA LEU A 47 -33.64 -39.94 -48.74
C LEU A 47 -32.80 -40.59 -49.85
N LYS A 48 -32.62 -39.85 -50.94
CA LYS A 48 -31.76 -40.19 -52.07
C LYS A 48 -30.32 -40.40 -51.60
N LYS A 49 -29.75 -41.56 -51.91
CA LYS A 49 -28.35 -41.94 -51.61
C LYS A 49 -27.88 -43.04 -52.56
N GLU A 50 -26.57 -43.19 -52.74
CA GLU A 50 -26.02 -44.25 -53.58
C GLU A 50 -26.37 -45.66 -53.07
N GLY A 51 -26.73 -46.56 -54.00
CA GLY A 51 -27.03 -47.96 -53.75
C GLY A 51 -28.54 -48.31 -53.68
N THR A 52 -28.81 -49.61 -53.56
CA THR A 52 -30.17 -50.15 -53.36
C THR A 52 -30.51 -50.32 -51.88
N TYR A 53 -31.80 -50.48 -51.58
CA TYR A 53 -32.29 -50.87 -50.26
C TYR A 53 -33.40 -51.93 -50.38
N GLU A 54 -33.20 -53.08 -49.73
CA GLU A 54 -34.21 -54.14 -49.61
C GLU A 54 -35.33 -53.67 -48.68
N VAL A 55 -36.50 -53.34 -49.25
CA VAL A 55 -37.69 -52.92 -48.49
C VAL A 55 -38.14 -54.07 -47.61
N LYS A 56 -38.09 -53.88 -46.29
CA LYS A 56 -38.62 -54.86 -45.34
C LYS A 56 -40.12 -54.71 -45.22
N TYR A 57 -40.85 -55.82 -45.26
CA TYR A 57 -42.30 -55.81 -45.19
C TYR A 57 -42.81 -56.98 -44.34
N LEU A 58 -44.03 -56.81 -43.82
CA LEU A 58 -44.82 -57.86 -43.19
C LEU A 58 -46.07 -58.11 -44.03
N LEU A 59 -46.35 -59.37 -44.31
CA LEU A 59 -47.62 -59.80 -44.91
C LEU A 59 -48.55 -60.35 -43.83
N ARG A 60 -49.82 -59.95 -43.92
CA ARG A 60 -50.92 -60.47 -43.10
C ARG A 60 -52.03 -60.96 -44.01
N TYR A 61 -52.59 -62.12 -43.69
CA TYR A 61 -53.60 -62.79 -44.50
C TYR A 61 -54.92 -62.83 -43.73
N PHE A 62 -56.05 -62.57 -44.37
CA PHE A 62 -57.35 -62.49 -43.71
C PHE A 62 -58.37 -63.36 -44.44
N SER A 63 -59.14 -64.12 -43.66
CA SER A 63 -60.38 -64.75 -44.11
C SER A 63 -61.52 -63.72 -44.09
N LYS A 64 -62.76 -64.16 -44.35
CA LYS A 64 -63.95 -63.30 -44.19
C LYS A 64 -64.23 -62.87 -42.75
N GLN A 65 -63.53 -63.42 -41.76
CA GLN A 65 -63.88 -63.31 -40.34
C GLN A 65 -62.70 -62.95 -39.42
N GLU A 66 -61.46 -63.36 -39.73
CA GLU A 66 -60.29 -63.14 -38.87
C GLU A 66 -58.93 -63.21 -39.61
N GLU A 67 -57.84 -62.76 -38.93
CA GLU A 67 -56.46 -62.85 -39.44
C GLU A 67 -55.93 -64.29 -39.34
N VAL A 68 -55.47 -64.85 -40.46
CA VAL A 68 -55.07 -66.25 -40.60
C VAL A 68 -53.55 -66.37 -40.60
N ASN A 69 -52.99 -67.03 -39.58
CA ASN A 69 -51.54 -67.21 -39.45
C ASN A 69 -51.04 -68.41 -40.28
N LEU A 70 -50.54 -68.12 -41.48
CA LEU A 70 -49.92 -69.09 -42.37
C LEU A 70 -48.42 -69.22 -42.04
N LYS A 71 -48.02 -70.39 -41.51
CA LYS A 71 -46.65 -70.65 -41.00
C LYS A 71 -45.57 -70.74 -42.10
N ASN A 72 -45.13 -69.60 -42.63
CA ASN A 72 -43.85 -69.36 -43.35
C ASN A 72 -43.46 -70.26 -44.55
N THR A 73 -44.28 -71.22 -45.00
CA THR A 73 -43.93 -72.14 -46.11
C THR A 73 -44.34 -71.65 -47.50
N LEU A 74 -45.01 -70.50 -47.62
CA LEU A 74 -45.40 -69.94 -48.92
C LEU A 74 -44.57 -68.70 -49.25
N LYS A 75 -43.95 -68.71 -50.44
CA LYS A 75 -43.44 -67.50 -51.08
C LYS A 75 -44.56 -66.88 -51.92
N PRO A 76 -45.02 -65.65 -51.62
CA PRO A 76 -45.90 -64.91 -52.53
C PRO A 76 -45.11 -64.48 -53.77
N LYS A 77 -45.81 -64.12 -54.86
CA LYS A 77 -45.20 -63.36 -55.96
C LYS A 77 -45.17 -61.90 -55.55
N LEU A 78 -44.03 -61.24 -55.68
CA LEU A 78 -43.86 -59.84 -55.32
C LEU A 78 -43.83 -59.00 -56.60
N TYR A 79 -44.51 -57.87 -56.58
CA TYR A 79 -44.62 -56.97 -57.72
C TYR A 79 -44.10 -55.59 -57.35
N LEU A 80 -43.01 -55.16 -57.99
CA LEU A 80 -42.44 -53.82 -57.84
C LEU A 80 -42.75 -53.01 -59.09
N ASN A 81 -43.47 -51.91 -58.92
CA ASN A 81 -44.01 -51.08 -60.02
C ASN A 81 -44.81 -51.91 -61.05
N GLY A 82 -45.52 -52.94 -60.57
CA GLY A 82 -46.33 -53.86 -61.39
C GLY A 82 -45.55 -54.99 -62.08
N ASN A 83 -44.22 -55.05 -61.95
CA ASN A 83 -43.39 -56.12 -62.52
C ASN A 83 -43.04 -57.16 -61.46
N GLU A 84 -43.09 -58.45 -61.80
CA GLU A 84 -42.76 -59.53 -60.87
C GLU A 84 -41.24 -59.54 -60.56
N VAL A 85 -40.87 -59.63 -59.28
CA VAL A 85 -39.47 -59.55 -58.80
C VAL A 85 -39.16 -60.61 -57.74
N GLU A 86 -37.88 -61.04 -57.67
CA GLU A 86 -37.42 -62.00 -56.65
C GLU A 86 -37.03 -61.34 -55.30
N ASN A 87 -36.60 -60.08 -55.34
CA ASN A 87 -36.21 -59.25 -54.20
C ASN A 87 -36.97 -57.91 -54.21
N THR A 88 -37.10 -57.28 -53.04
CA THR A 88 -37.78 -55.97 -52.87
C THR A 88 -36.80 -54.81 -52.79
N GLU A 89 -35.71 -54.90 -53.56
CA GLU A 89 -34.72 -53.84 -53.64
C GLU A 89 -35.23 -52.67 -54.48
N ILE A 90 -35.28 -51.49 -53.86
CA ILE A 90 -35.48 -50.22 -54.55
C ILE A 90 -34.14 -49.50 -54.73
N ASP A 91 -33.99 -48.82 -55.85
CA ASP A 91 -32.86 -47.93 -56.12
C ASP A 91 -33.06 -46.61 -55.38
N LEU A 92 -32.06 -46.18 -54.61
CA LEU A 92 -32.09 -44.91 -53.89
C LEU A 92 -31.27 -43.80 -54.57
N SER A 93 -30.58 -44.10 -55.69
CA SER A 93 -29.70 -43.17 -56.40
C SER A 93 -30.44 -42.07 -57.17
N GLN A 94 -31.77 -42.15 -57.28
CA GLN A 94 -32.63 -41.20 -57.99
C GLN A 94 -33.95 -40.94 -57.27
N GLU A 95 -34.59 -39.80 -57.53
CA GLU A 95 -35.95 -39.54 -57.02
C GLU A 95 -36.96 -40.41 -57.77
N SER A 96 -37.79 -41.14 -57.03
CA SER A 96 -38.73 -42.09 -57.59
C SER A 96 -39.84 -42.42 -56.60
N ASN A 97 -40.99 -42.87 -57.11
CA ASN A 97 -42.04 -43.46 -56.29
C ASN A 97 -42.16 -44.93 -56.71
N TYR A 98 -42.00 -45.83 -55.75
CA TYR A 98 -42.15 -47.26 -55.93
C TYR A 98 -43.48 -47.73 -55.35
N THR A 99 -44.16 -48.63 -56.05
CA THR A 99 -45.33 -49.35 -55.53
C THR A 99 -44.96 -50.82 -55.39
N LEU A 100 -44.91 -51.30 -54.15
CA LEU A 100 -44.74 -52.72 -53.85
C LEU A 100 -46.12 -53.36 -53.58
N GLN A 101 -46.36 -54.54 -54.15
CA GLN A 101 -47.52 -55.39 -53.92
C GLN A 101 -47.12 -56.86 -53.81
N ALA A 102 -47.97 -57.67 -53.20
CA ALA A 102 -47.83 -59.13 -53.19
C ALA A 102 -49.08 -59.80 -53.76
N GLU A 103 -48.91 -60.77 -54.65
CA GLU A 103 -49.97 -61.70 -55.07
C GLU A 103 -49.91 -62.97 -54.21
N PHE A 104 -51.05 -63.32 -53.65
CA PHE A 104 -51.23 -64.53 -52.86
C PHE A 104 -51.51 -65.74 -53.76
N PRO A 105 -50.78 -66.86 -53.60
CA PRO A 105 -50.85 -68.02 -54.50
C PRO A 105 -52.05 -68.94 -54.21
N ASN A 106 -53.27 -68.38 -54.17
CA ASN A 106 -54.52 -69.14 -54.21
C ASN A 106 -55.18 -69.09 -55.59
N LYS A 107 -56.28 -69.84 -55.80
CA LYS A 107 -56.97 -69.91 -57.11
C LYS A 107 -57.45 -68.55 -57.62
N SER A 108 -57.69 -67.60 -56.71
CA SER A 108 -58.19 -66.26 -57.00
C SER A 108 -57.10 -65.21 -57.23
N LYS A 109 -55.81 -65.55 -57.02
CA LYS A 109 -54.64 -64.65 -57.21
C LYS A 109 -54.82 -63.29 -56.53
N ILE A 110 -55.24 -63.30 -55.27
CA ILE A 110 -55.58 -62.08 -54.53
C ILE A 110 -54.33 -61.21 -54.32
N GLN A 111 -54.36 -59.98 -54.80
CA GLN A 111 -53.29 -59.00 -54.58
C GLN A 111 -53.49 -58.19 -53.30
N SER A 112 -52.38 -57.78 -52.69
CA SER A 112 -52.37 -56.89 -51.53
C SER A 112 -52.69 -55.44 -51.91
N ASN A 113 -52.92 -54.62 -50.89
CA ASN A 113 -52.79 -53.17 -51.03
C ASN A 113 -51.43 -52.79 -51.66
N ALA A 114 -51.44 -51.70 -52.41
CA ALA A 114 -50.24 -50.99 -52.83
C ALA A 114 -49.54 -50.38 -51.60
N LEU A 115 -48.30 -50.77 -51.36
CA LEU A 115 -47.39 -50.08 -50.46
C LEU A 115 -46.63 -49.06 -51.29
N ASN A 116 -46.99 -47.78 -51.16
CA ASN A 116 -46.32 -46.68 -51.84
C ASN A 116 -45.09 -46.25 -51.02
N ILE A 117 -43.94 -46.24 -51.69
CA ILE A 117 -42.62 -45.96 -51.11
C ILE A 117 -42.00 -44.82 -51.91
N ARG A 118 -41.47 -43.79 -51.25
CA ARG A 118 -40.96 -42.59 -51.92
C ARG A 118 -39.47 -42.40 -51.65
N VAL A 119 -38.70 -42.14 -52.70
CA VAL A 119 -37.31 -41.70 -52.62
C VAL A 119 -37.27 -40.23 -53.00
N LEU A 120 -36.84 -39.38 -52.07
CA LEU A 120 -36.76 -37.93 -52.25
C LEU A 120 -35.32 -37.45 -52.06
N SER A 121 -34.90 -36.47 -52.87
CA SER A 121 -33.72 -35.67 -52.59
C SER A 121 -33.91 -34.87 -51.30
N ILE A 122 -32.80 -34.49 -50.64
CA ILE A 122 -32.87 -33.78 -49.36
C ILE A 122 -33.71 -32.50 -49.48
N ILE A 123 -33.55 -31.74 -50.57
CA ILE A 123 -34.30 -30.50 -50.83
C ILE A 123 -35.81 -30.71 -51.01
N ASN A 124 -36.24 -31.83 -51.60
CA ASN A 124 -37.65 -32.18 -51.75
C ASN A 124 -38.23 -32.93 -50.53
N ALA A 125 -37.38 -33.30 -49.57
CA ALA A 125 -37.76 -33.92 -48.31
C ALA A 125 -37.95 -32.90 -47.17
N ILE A 126 -37.65 -31.62 -47.36
CA ILE A 126 -37.74 -30.59 -46.31
C ILE A 126 -39.19 -30.40 -45.85
N THR A 127 -39.40 -30.27 -44.53
CA THR A 127 -40.69 -29.91 -43.91
C THR A 127 -40.66 -28.55 -43.22
N ALA A 128 -39.52 -28.17 -42.65
CA ALA A 128 -39.31 -26.89 -41.99
C ALA A 128 -37.84 -26.50 -42.01
N ILE A 129 -37.59 -25.19 -42.06
CA ILE A 129 -36.28 -24.58 -41.80
C ILE A 129 -36.36 -23.88 -40.46
N LYS A 130 -35.36 -24.06 -39.60
CA LYS A 130 -35.14 -23.21 -38.42
C LYS A 130 -33.85 -22.43 -38.61
N LEU A 131 -33.91 -21.13 -38.37
CA LEU A 131 -32.77 -20.23 -38.32
C LEU A 131 -32.50 -19.86 -36.86
N GLU A 132 -31.26 -19.97 -36.42
CA GLU A 132 -30.81 -19.64 -35.05
C GLU A 132 -29.60 -18.69 -35.10
N LEU A 133 -29.55 -17.68 -34.23
CA LEU A 133 -28.39 -16.79 -34.11
C LEU A 133 -27.24 -17.49 -33.37
N LYS A 134 -26.00 -17.33 -33.86
CA LYS A 134 -24.75 -17.82 -33.27
C LYS A 134 -24.14 -16.76 -32.34
N GLY A 135 -24.85 -16.39 -31.27
CA GLY A 135 -24.38 -15.34 -30.35
C GLY A 135 -25.12 -15.31 -29.03
N VAL A 136 -24.69 -14.38 -28.16
CA VAL A 136 -25.34 -14.08 -26.87
C VAL A 136 -26.23 -12.82 -26.97
N SER A 137 -25.91 -11.91 -27.90
CA SER A 137 -26.68 -10.69 -28.18
C SER A 137 -27.12 -10.68 -29.64
N ASN A 138 -28.28 -10.08 -29.91
CA ASN A 138 -28.82 -9.80 -31.24
C ASN A 138 -28.61 -8.33 -31.66
N VAL A 139 -27.55 -7.69 -31.17
CA VAL A 139 -27.12 -6.35 -31.59
C VAL A 139 -25.91 -6.46 -32.51
N LEU A 140 -25.99 -5.88 -33.70
CA LEU A 140 -24.93 -5.84 -34.71
C LEU A 140 -24.40 -4.41 -34.89
N ILE A 141 -23.08 -4.27 -35.06
CA ILE A 141 -22.38 -2.97 -35.10
C ILE A 141 -21.44 -2.93 -36.32
N PRO A 142 -21.92 -2.54 -37.52
CA PRO A 142 -21.18 -2.67 -38.79
C PRO A 142 -19.91 -1.79 -38.93
N GLU A 143 -19.68 -0.92 -37.95
CA GLU A 143 -18.50 -0.06 -37.79
C GLU A 143 -17.32 -0.79 -37.12
N LEU A 144 -17.57 -1.91 -36.43
CA LEU A 144 -16.55 -2.75 -35.78
C LEU A 144 -16.17 -3.94 -36.67
N GLU A 145 -17.16 -4.72 -37.09
CA GLU A 145 -16.99 -5.89 -37.97
C GLU A 145 -18.21 -6.03 -38.91
N ASP A 146 -18.00 -6.63 -40.09
CA ASP A 146 -19.05 -6.93 -41.09
C ASP A 146 -19.10 -8.46 -41.29
N PRO A 147 -19.63 -9.21 -40.30
CA PRO A 147 -19.54 -10.66 -40.25
C PRO A 147 -20.42 -11.34 -41.31
N SER A 148 -19.99 -12.50 -41.80
CA SER A 148 -20.75 -13.22 -42.83
C SER A 148 -22.00 -13.91 -42.26
N PHE A 149 -22.92 -14.29 -43.14
CA PHE A 149 -24.12 -15.05 -42.74
C PHE A 149 -23.76 -16.36 -42.01
N ASP A 150 -22.69 -17.05 -42.43
CA ASP A 150 -22.22 -18.29 -41.80
C ASP A 150 -21.50 -18.04 -40.46
N ASP A 151 -21.10 -16.81 -40.13
CA ASP A 151 -20.61 -16.44 -38.81
C ASP A 151 -21.80 -16.16 -37.86
N LEU A 152 -22.78 -15.39 -38.33
CA LEU A 152 -23.95 -14.97 -37.56
C LEU A 152 -25.02 -16.05 -37.35
N PHE A 153 -25.25 -16.96 -38.31
CA PHE A 153 -26.46 -17.80 -38.31
C PHE A 153 -26.18 -19.31 -38.45
N LYS A 154 -26.97 -20.11 -37.75
CA LYS A 154 -27.05 -21.58 -37.85
C LYS A 154 -28.36 -21.97 -38.51
N ILE A 155 -28.29 -22.80 -39.55
CA ILE A 155 -29.47 -23.36 -40.22
C ILE A 155 -29.68 -24.79 -39.73
N GLU A 156 -30.90 -25.12 -39.29
CA GLU A 156 -31.34 -26.50 -39.03
C GLU A 156 -32.53 -26.82 -39.94
N VAL A 157 -32.39 -27.86 -40.76
CA VAL A 157 -33.40 -28.32 -41.72
C VAL A 157 -34.03 -29.60 -41.19
N SER A 158 -35.37 -29.60 -41.04
CA SER A 158 -36.14 -30.79 -40.65
C SER A 158 -36.72 -31.47 -41.90
N LEU A 159 -36.68 -32.80 -41.93
CA LEU A 159 -37.07 -33.61 -43.08
C LEU A 159 -38.33 -34.45 -42.83
N LEU A 160 -39.00 -34.89 -43.90
CA LEU A 160 -40.17 -35.78 -43.87
C LEU A 160 -39.86 -37.14 -43.23
N THR A 161 -38.59 -37.56 -43.19
CA THR A 161 -38.12 -38.76 -42.48
C THR A 161 -38.08 -38.61 -40.95
N GLY A 162 -38.26 -37.38 -40.43
CA GLY A 162 -38.04 -37.04 -39.02
C GLY A 162 -36.57 -36.73 -38.68
N GLU A 163 -35.66 -36.86 -39.64
CA GLU A 163 -34.26 -36.46 -39.49
C GLU A 163 -34.10 -34.93 -39.48
N LYS A 164 -33.02 -34.48 -38.83
CA LYS A 164 -32.62 -33.07 -38.76
C LYS A 164 -31.17 -32.92 -39.22
N LEU A 165 -30.92 -31.95 -40.10
CA LEU A 165 -29.59 -31.63 -40.62
C LEU A 165 -29.23 -30.20 -40.25
N VAL A 166 -28.05 -30.01 -39.65
CA VAL A 166 -27.45 -28.67 -39.53
C VAL A 166 -26.63 -28.41 -40.78
N VAL A 167 -26.87 -27.27 -41.43
CA VAL A 167 -26.24 -26.90 -42.71
C VAL A 167 -25.66 -25.48 -42.66
N ASN A 168 -24.81 -25.16 -43.62
CA ASN A 168 -24.25 -23.82 -43.82
C ASN A 168 -24.90 -23.14 -45.05
N GLN A 169 -24.60 -21.87 -45.29
CA GLN A 169 -25.22 -21.10 -46.39
C GLN A 169 -25.00 -21.76 -47.77
N SER A 170 -23.87 -22.45 -47.97
CA SER A 170 -23.50 -23.04 -49.27
C SER A 170 -24.13 -24.42 -49.56
N PHE A 171 -24.88 -24.99 -48.62
CA PHE A 171 -25.45 -26.34 -48.80
C PHE A 171 -26.63 -26.37 -49.79
N PHE A 172 -27.32 -25.24 -49.94
CA PHE A 172 -28.44 -25.05 -50.86
C PHE A 172 -28.46 -23.60 -51.39
N ASP A 173 -29.10 -23.40 -52.54
CA ASP A 173 -29.39 -22.07 -53.10
C ASP A 173 -30.54 -21.39 -52.30
N PHE A 174 -30.24 -20.95 -51.08
CA PHE A 174 -31.20 -20.22 -50.24
C PHE A 174 -31.50 -18.83 -50.81
N LYS A 175 -32.76 -18.41 -50.75
CA LYS A 175 -33.15 -17.01 -50.95
C LYS A 175 -33.40 -16.32 -49.62
N TYR A 176 -32.80 -15.14 -49.44
CA TYR A 176 -32.95 -14.33 -48.26
C TYR A 176 -34.22 -13.47 -48.34
N VAL A 177 -34.83 -13.20 -47.20
CA VAL A 177 -35.87 -12.19 -47.04
C VAL A 177 -35.42 -11.26 -45.92
N LEU A 178 -35.10 -10.03 -46.27
CA LEU A 178 -34.56 -8.99 -45.40
C LEU A 178 -35.65 -7.93 -45.21
N ASN A 179 -36.10 -7.68 -43.98
CA ASN A 179 -37.19 -6.76 -43.65
C ASN A 179 -38.47 -6.98 -44.51
N GLY A 180 -38.74 -8.24 -44.89
CA GLY A 180 -39.87 -8.64 -45.74
C GLY A 180 -39.64 -8.54 -47.26
N ALA A 181 -38.50 -7.98 -47.71
CA ALA A 181 -38.11 -7.91 -49.12
C ALA A 181 -37.18 -9.07 -49.51
N SER A 182 -37.40 -9.70 -50.67
CA SER A 182 -36.54 -10.77 -51.17
C SER A 182 -35.17 -10.23 -51.63
N SER A 183 -34.09 -10.87 -51.22
CA SER A 183 -32.72 -10.59 -51.66
C SER A 183 -32.01 -11.87 -52.11
N ASP A 184 -31.13 -11.75 -53.11
CA ASP A 184 -30.24 -12.82 -53.56
C ASP A 184 -28.91 -12.85 -52.77
N SER A 185 -28.68 -11.91 -51.85
CA SER A 185 -27.49 -11.84 -50.98
C SER A 185 -27.80 -11.28 -49.57
N PHE A 186 -26.89 -11.54 -48.62
CA PHE A 186 -26.90 -10.95 -47.28
C PHE A 186 -25.60 -10.18 -47.03
N GLN A 187 -25.69 -8.92 -46.61
CA GLN A 187 -24.61 -8.14 -45.98
C GLN A 187 -25.21 -7.44 -44.75
N VAL A 188 -24.43 -7.21 -43.68
CA VAL A 188 -24.95 -6.51 -42.49
C VAL A 188 -25.15 -5.01 -42.78
N ARG A 189 -24.36 -4.46 -43.71
CA ARG A 189 -24.43 -3.07 -44.17
C ARG A 189 -25.62 -2.74 -45.09
N ASP A 190 -26.42 -3.72 -45.49
CA ASP A 190 -27.65 -3.50 -46.26
C ASP A 190 -28.84 -3.06 -45.37
N PHE A 191 -28.68 -3.08 -44.04
CA PHE A 191 -29.69 -2.66 -43.06
C PHE A 191 -29.45 -1.21 -42.59
N GLU A 192 -30.53 -0.46 -42.39
CA GLU A 192 -30.46 0.93 -41.90
C GLU A 192 -30.22 0.95 -40.37
N THR A 193 -29.21 1.71 -39.93
CA THR A 193 -28.82 1.77 -38.51
C THR A 193 -29.83 2.53 -37.68
N GLY A 194 -30.31 1.92 -36.59
CA GLY A 194 -31.32 2.48 -35.69
C GLY A 194 -32.75 1.97 -35.93
N GLU A 195 -32.95 1.08 -36.90
CA GLU A 195 -34.23 0.37 -37.12
C GLU A 195 -34.16 -1.12 -36.71
N ASP A 196 -35.32 -1.70 -36.44
CA ASP A 196 -35.46 -3.15 -36.21
C ASP A 196 -35.20 -3.92 -37.52
N ALA A 197 -34.18 -4.76 -37.55
CA ALA A 197 -33.86 -5.62 -38.68
C ALA A 197 -34.41 -7.03 -38.48
N SER A 198 -34.91 -7.66 -39.55
CA SER A 198 -35.48 -9.01 -39.52
C SER A 198 -35.03 -9.83 -40.72
N ILE A 199 -34.63 -11.08 -40.48
CA ILE A 199 -34.18 -12.02 -41.52
C ILE A 199 -34.97 -13.33 -41.52
N GLN A 200 -35.33 -13.78 -42.71
CA GLN A 200 -35.71 -15.17 -43.00
C GLN A 200 -34.89 -15.71 -44.17
N ILE A 201 -34.78 -17.05 -44.25
CA ILE A 201 -34.30 -17.76 -45.44
C ILE A 201 -35.38 -18.67 -45.99
N SER A 202 -35.34 -18.94 -47.29
CA SER A 202 -36.34 -19.77 -47.97
C SER A 202 -35.74 -20.72 -49.00
N ILE A 203 -36.39 -21.87 -49.17
CA ILE A 203 -36.07 -22.91 -50.15
C ILE A 203 -37.34 -23.65 -50.55
N ASN A 204 -37.57 -23.90 -51.85
CA ASN A 204 -38.77 -24.60 -52.36
C ASN A 204 -40.11 -24.15 -51.74
N ASN A 205 -40.29 -22.83 -51.57
CA ASN A 205 -41.45 -22.17 -50.92
C ASN A 205 -41.64 -22.46 -49.41
N ILE A 206 -40.71 -23.16 -48.77
CA ILE A 206 -40.61 -23.26 -47.31
C ILE A 206 -39.77 -22.07 -46.82
N ILE A 207 -40.24 -21.39 -45.79
CA ILE A 207 -39.58 -20.20 -45.20
C ILE A 207 -39.23 -20.53 -43.73
N SER A 208 -38.10 -20.04 -43.24
CA SER A 208 -37.71 -20.17 -41.84
C SER A 208 -38.59 -19.34 -40.89
N ASN A 209 -38.41 -19.54 -39.58
CA ASN A 209 -38.74 -18.48 -38.62
C ASN A 209 -38.00 -17.19 -38.99
N ALA A 210 -38.59 -16.04 -38.63
CA ALA A 210 -37.86 -14.79 -38.53
C ALA A 210 -36.82 -14.85 -37.40
N LEU A 211 -35.76 -14.06 -37.54
CA LEU A 211 -34.89 -13.64 -36.46
C LEU A 211 -34.75 -12.13 -36.53
N ASP A 212 -35.01 -11.47 -35.40
CA ASP A 212 -35.04 -10.03 -35.29
C ASP A 212 -33.81 -9.53 -34.50
N PHE A 213 -33.16 -8.48 -34.98
CA PHE A 213 -31.89 -7.96 -34.47
C PHE A 213 -31.81 -6.43 -34.61
N GLU A 214 -31.07 -5.79 -33.69
CA GLU A 214 -30.87 -4.35 -33.66
C GLU A 214 -29.56 -4.02 -34.41
N VAL A 215 -29.59 -3.14 -35.41
CA VAL A 215 -28.39 -2.71 -36.15
C VAL A 215 -28.04 -1.29 -35.76
N LEU A 216 -26.86 -1.05 -35.18
CA LEU A 216 -26.51 0.22 -34.54
C LEU A 216 -25.16 0.77 -34.99
N THR A 217 -25.01 2.09 -34.86
CA THR A 217 -23.69 2.73 -34.79
C THR A 217 -23.03 2.40 -33.44
N ILE A 218 -21.71 2.52 -33.32
CA ILE A 218 -21.00 2.37 -32.04
C ILE A 218 -21.59 3.35 -31.00
N LYS A 219 -21.88 4.59 -31.41
CA LYS A 219 -22.43 5.64 -30.56
C LYS A 219 -23.75 5.25 -29.91
N ASP A 220 -24.66 4.65 -30.68
CA ASP A 220 -26.00 4.26 -30.20
C ASP A 220 -25.99 2.86 -29.54
N ALA A 221 -24.90 2.11 -29.71
CA ALA A 221 -24.64 0.83 -29.07
C ALA A 221 -23.91 0.92 -27.71
N VAL A 222 -23.39 2.10 -27.30
CA VAL A 222 -22.80 2.27 -25.95
C VAL A 222 -23.86 2.05 -24.87
N GLU A 223 -23.64 1.08 -23.99
CA GLU A 223 -24.48 0.82 -22.81
C GLU A 223 -23.89 1.46 -21.54
N GLU A 224 -22.57 1.39 -21.39
CA GLU A 224 -21.84 1.84 -20.20
C GLU A 224 -20.46 2.39 -20.60
N ILE A 225 -19.99 3.42 -19.89
CA ILE A 225 -18.66 4.03 -20.11
C ILE A 225 -17.87 3.96 -18.80
N GLU A 226 -16.63 3.50 -18.88
CA GLU A 226 -15.68 3.46 -17.77
C GLU A 226 -14.54 4.45 -18.02
N LEU A 227 -14.35 5.39 -17.09
CA LEU A 227 -13.28 6.40 -17.12
C LEU A 227 -12.29 6.11 -15.98
N LYS A 228 -11.01 5.95 -16.30
CA LYS A 228 -9.93 5.68 -15.33
C LYS A 228 -8.73 6.59 -15.56
N PRO A 229 -8.08 7.12 -14.50
CA PRO A 229 -6.76 7.74 -14.65
C PRO A 229 -5.72 6.68 -14.99
N LEU A 230 -4.79 7.00 -15.89
CA LEU A 230 -3.60 6.19 -16.16
C LEU A 230 -2.60 6.37 -15.01
N ASP A 231 -1.87 5.30 -14.68
CA ASP A 231 -0.85 5.25 -13.60
C ASP A 231 -1.29 5.79 -12.22
N ASN A 232 -2.62 5.87 -11.98
CA ASN A 232 -3.25 6.51 -10.82
C ASN A 232 -2.98 8.03 -10.70
N ILE A 233 -2.71 8.71 -11.82
CA ILE A 233 -2.48 10.16 -11.87
C ILE A 233 -3.76 10.91 -11.49
N SER A 234 -3.77 11.49 -10.29
CA SER A 234 -4.83 12.37 -9.77
C SER A 234 -4.46 13.86 -9.81
N GLN A 235 -3.21 14.18 -10.13
CA GLN A 235 -2.65 15.53 -10.15
C GLN A 235 -1.93 15.79 -11.48
N ILE A 236 -2.20 16.93 -12.11
CA ILE A 236 -1.57 17.33 -13.38
C ILE A 236 -0.94 18.73 -13.22
N ASN A 237 0.38 18.76 -13.30
CA ASN A 237 1.20 19.96 -13.14
C ASN A 237 1.47 20.59 -14.51
N LYS A 238 0.82 21.72 -14.83
CA LYS A 238 0.93 22.42 -16.12
C LYS A 238 2.35 22.90 -16.44
N ALA A 239 3.21 23.09 -15.44
CA ALA A 239 4.60 23.49 -15.65
C ALA A 239 5.50 22.34 -16.14
N GLU A 240 5.08 21.08 -15.95
CA GLU A 240 5.84 19.87 -16.27
C GLU A 240 5.14 19.00 -17.33
N THR A 241 3.81 19.08 -17.41
CA THR A 241 2.96 18.30 -18.33
C THR A 241 2.55 19.10 -19.56
N GLN A 242 2.79 18.55 -20.75
CA GLN A 242 2.24 19.02 -22.02
C GLN A 242 1.50 17.86 -22.71
N GLY A 243 0.41 18.16 -23.42
CA GLY A 243 -0.38 17.17 -24.14
C GLY A 243 -1.88 17.38 -23.99
N LEU A 244 -2.64 16.32 -24.26
CA LEU A 244 -4.08 16.25 -24.13
C LEU A 244 -4.46 15.50 -22.85
N LEU A 245 -5.63 15.83 -22.29
CA LEU A 245 -6.17 15.14 -21.11
C LEU A 245 -6.38 13.63 -21.36
N THR A 246 -6.63 13.26 -22.62
CA THR A 246 -6.73 11.86 -23.12
C THR A 246 -5.46 11.04 -22.94
N ASP A 247 -4.31 11.69 -22.75
CA ASP A 247 -3.01 11.04 -22.57
C ASP A 247 -2.81 10.56 -21.12
N PHE A 248 -3.70 10.98 -20.21
CA PHE A 248 -3.68 10.69 -18.77
C PHE A 248 -4.89 9.85 -18.31
N ILE A 249 -5.75 9.42 -19.23
CA ILE A 249 -6.98 8.66 -18.94
C ILE A 249 -7.20 7.52 -19.94
N ALA A 250 -7.84 6.44 -19.47
CA ALA A 250 -8.49 5.43 -20.30
C ALA A 250 -10.00 5.71 -20.35
N ILE A 251 -10.60 5.61 -21.53
CA ILE A 251 -12.02 5.89 -21.77
C ILE A 251 -12.61 4.67 -22.48
N ASN A 252 -13.04 3.68 -21.73
CA ASN A 252 -13.55 2.43 -22.29
C ASN A 252 -15.08 2.48 -22.39
N ALA A 253 -15.67 1.88 -23.43
CA ALA A 253 -17.10 1.64 -23.50
C ALA A 253 -17.40 0.14 -23.51
N ARG A 254 -18.46 -0.25 -22.80
CA ARG A 254 -19.13 -1.54 -22.93
C ARG A 254 -20.38 -1.35 -23.77
N LEU A 255 -20.48 -2.15 -24.84
CA LEU A 255 -21.54 -2.02 -25.84
C LEU A 255 -22.67 -3.03 -25.57
N LYS A 256 -23.87 -2.81 -26.14
CA LYS A 256 -25.04 -3.71 -26.01
C LYS A 256 -24.78 -5.15 -26.52
N ASN A 257 -23.78 -5.37 -27.37
CA ASN A 257 -23.34 -6.71 -27.78
C ASN A 257 -22.40 -7.38 -26.75
N SER A 258 -22.14 -6.73 -25.61
CA SER A 258 -21.17 -7.07 -24.56
C SER A 258 -19.69 -6.92 -24.93
N GLU A 259 -19.37 -6.29 -26.05
CA GLU A 259 -18.00 -5.97 -26.46
C GLU A 259 -17.43 -4.78 -25.68
N LEU A 260 -16.09 -4.68 -25.62
CA LEU A 260 -15.35 -3.63 -24.93
C LEU A 260 -14.41 -2.92 -25.90
N ILE A 261 -14.53 -1.59 -26.02
CA ILE A 261 -13.73 -0.76 -26.93
C ILE A 261 -13.06 0.41 -26.19
N ASP A 262 -11.90 0.89 -26.67
CA ASP A 262 -11.34 2.19 -26.27
C ASP A 262 -11.96 3.30 -27.13
N LEU A 263 -12.77 4.16 -26.51
CA LEU A 263 -13.44 5.28 -27.18
C LEU A 263 -12.44 6.28 -27.77
N LYS A 264 -11.17 6.31 -27.32
CA LYS A 264 -10.13 7.17 -27.91
C LYS A 264 -9.83 6.84 -29.38
N SER A 265 -10.20 5.63 -29.85
CA SER A 265 -10.19 5.26 -31.27
C SER A 265 -11.26 6.00 -32.09
N TYR A 266 -12.29 6.54 -31.43
CA TYR A 266 -13.49 7.15 -32.02
C TYR A 266 -13.73 8.58 -31.48
N PRO A 267 -12.79 9.53 -31.64
CA PRO A 267 -12.86 10.87 -31.03
C PRO A 267 -14.05 11.75 -31.49
N GLY A 268 -14.84 11.31 -32.47
CA GLY A 268 -16.05 12.00 -32.93
C GLY A 268 -17.35 11.61 -32.22
N ILE A 269 -17.36 10.57 -31.36
CA ILE A 269 -18.61 10.08 -30.73
C ILE A 269 -18.74 10.39 -29.24
N TYR A 270 -17.64 10.73 -28.55
CA TYR A 270 -17.63 11.07 -27.12
C TYR A 270 -17.25 12.52 -26.87
N THR A 271 -17.69 13.06 -25.74
CA THR A 271 -17.17 14.30 -25.15
C THR A 271 -16.55 14.02 -23.78
N LEU A 272 -15.68 14.92 -23.34
CA LEU A 272 -15.25 15.03 -21.94
C LEU A 272 -15.82 16.32 -21.36
N GLU A 273 -16.26 16.27 -20.11
CA GLU A 273 -16.74 17.44 -19.40
C GLU A 273 -16.21 17.47 -17.96
N TYR A 274 -15.93 18.68 -17.48
CA TYR A 274 -15.53 18.93 -16.10
C TYR A 274 -16.59 19.80 -15.43
N ASN A 275 -17.12 19.38 -14.27
CA ASN A 275 -18.15 20.13 -13.54
C ASN A 275 -19.32 20.64 -14.44
N GLU A 276 -19.81 19.79 -15.35
CA GLU A 276 -20.87 20.07 -16.34
C GLU A 276 -20.50 21.06 -17.49
N VAL A 277 -19.21 21.36 -17.66
CA VAL A 277 -18.67 22.15 -18.78
C VAL A 277 -17.94 21.22 -19.77
N ASN A 278 -18.45 21.15 -21.01
CA ASN A 278 -17.81 20.38 -22.09
C ASN A 278 -16.44 20.95 -22.50
N LEU A 279 -15.49 20.07 -22.76
CA LEU A 279 -14.17 20.37 -23.31
C LEU A 279 -14.18 20.24 -24.84
N SER A 280 -13.73 21.29 -25.55
CA SER A 280 -13.71 21.36 -27.01
C SER A 280 -12.52 20.67 -27.67
N ASP A 281 -11.36 20.69 -27.02
CA ASP A 281 -10.08 20.30 -27.62
C ASP A 281 -9.10 19.66 -26.61
N PHE A 282 -9.62 19.23 -25.45
CA PHE A 282 -8.97 18.42 -24.41
C PHE A 282 -7.59 18.91 -23.90
N ASN A 283 -7.17 20.13 -24.21
CA ASN A 283 -5.83 20.63 -23.92
C ASN A 283 -5.68 21.02 -22.44
N ILE A 284 -4.70 20.42 -21.77
CA ILE A 284 -4.45 20.60 -20.32
C ILE A 284 -4.20 22.07 -19.95
N ASN A 285 -3.64 22.87 -20.86
CA ASN A 285 -3.35 24.29 -20.62
C ASN A 285 -4.60 25.19 -20.62
N GLN A 286 -5.73 24.70 -21.15
CA GLN A 286 -7.01 25.43 -21.16
C GLN A 286 -7.88 25.13 -19.94
N LEU A 287 -7.59 24.03 -19.22
CA LEU A 287 -8.31 23.67 -18.00
C LEU A 287 -8.09 24.76 -16.93
N PRO A 288 -9.09 25.10 -16.11
CA PRO A 288 -8.89 25.98 -14.97
C PRO A 288 -7.92 25.35 -13.96
N ASP A 289 -7.27 26.18 -13.14
CA ASP A 289 -6.55 25.67 -11.97
C ASP A 289 -7.56 25.23 -10.89
N GLY A 290 -7.33 24.06 -10.29
CA GLY A 290 -8.10 23.55 -9.16
C GLY A 290 -8.54 22.09 -9.29
N LYS A 291 -9.43 21.69 -8.38
CA LYS A 291 -10.03 20.35 -8.31
C LYS A 291 -11.35 20.31 -9.08
N PHE A 292 -11.51 19.34 -9.96
CA PHE A 292 -12.76 19.13 -10.71
C PHE A 292 -13.02 17.66 -10.99
N LYS A 293 -14.31 17.35 -11.23
CA LYS A 293 -14.77 16.02 -11.62
C LYS A 293 -14.88 15.93 -13.12
N LEU A 294 -13.99 15.14 -13.71
CA LEU A 294 -14.03 14.76 -15.11
C LEU A 294 -15.02 13.59 -15.29
N ARG A 295 -15.89 13.66 -16.29
CA ARG A 295 -16.63 12.49 -16.82
C ARG A 295 -16.57 12.50 -18.35
N ALA A 296 -16.74 11.32 -18.94
CA ALA A 296 -16.95 11.14 -20.37
C ALA A 296 -18.44 10.94 -20.66
N ALA A 297 -18.90 11.37 -21.84
CA ALA A 297 -20.29 11.20 -22.27
C ALA A 297 -20.37 10.75 -23.73
N VAL A 298 -21.31 9.84 -24.03
CA VAL A 298 -21.73 9.45 -25.39
C VAL A 298 -23.24 9.59 -25.45
N GLY A 299 -23.73 10.65 -26.12
CA GLY A 299 -25.16 10.96 -26.21
C GLY A 299 -25.77 11.31 -24.85
N GLN A 300 -26.44 10.33 -24.21
CA GLN A 300 -27.00 10.45 -22.86
C GLN A 300 -26.38 9.44 -21.86
N VAL A 301 -25.43 8.60 -22.30
CA VAL A 301 -24.68 7.71 -21.42
C VAL A 301 -23.48 8.48 -20.87
N PHE A 302 -23.31 8.44 -19.55
CA PHE A 302 -22.21 9.10 -18.83
C PHE A 302 -21.34 8.07 -18.13
N SER A 303 -20.03 8.33 -18.06
CA SER A 303 -19.11 7.51 -17.28
C SER A 303 -19.23 7.75 -15.78
N ASN A 304 -18.58 6.89 -14.98
CA ASN A 304 -18.15 7.28 -13.65
C ASN A 304 -17.29 8.56 -13.72
N SER A 305 -17.29 9.35 -12.66
CA SER A 305 -16.39 10.51 -12.55
C SER A 305 -14.99 10.10 -12.07
N VAL A 306 -13.99 10.89 -12.43
CA VAL A 306 -12.63 10.88 -11.85
C VAL A 306 -12.36 12.27 -11.28
N ASP A 307 -11.93 12.34 -10.02
CA ASP A 307 -11.46 13.58 -9.40
C ASP A 307 -10.02 13.87 -9.87
N LEU A 308 -9.79 15.04 -10.45
CA LEU A 308 -8.47 15.52 -10.88
C LEU A 308 -8.16 16.89 -10.28
N GLU A 309 -6.90 17.11 -9.90
CA GLU A 309 -6.35 18.40 -9.47
C GLU A 309 -5.34 18.89 -10.52
N VAL A 310 -5.71 19.90 -11.30
CA VAL A 310 -4.86 20.45 -12.36
C VAL A 310 -4.39 21.85 -11.96
N PHE A 311 -3.10 22.13 -12.08
CA PHE A 311 -2.52 23.38 -11.55
C PHE A 311 -1.30 23.86 -12.32
N ASP A 312 -1.17 25.18 -12.49
CA ASP A 312 0.13 25.84 -12.65
C ASP A 312 0.63 26.28 -11.25
N PRO A 313 1.82 25.84 -10.79
CA PRO A 313 2.40 26.21 -9.50
C PRO A 313 2.55 27.72 -9.27
N MET A 314 2.65 28.53 -10.32
CA MET A 314 2.83 29.98 -10.23
C MET A 314 1.51 30.73 -9.98
N THR A 315 0.37 30.18 -10.41
CA THR A 315 -0.97 30.79 -10.25
C THR A 315 -1.83 30.13 -9.18
N TYR A 316 -1.72 28.80 -8.99
CA TYR A 316 -2.55 28.05 -8.04
C TYR A 316 -2.00 28.06 -6.61
N ILE A 317 -0.68 27.96 -6.45
CA ILE A 317 -0.02 27.93 -5.14
C ILE A 317 0.27 29.36 -4.70
N LYS A 318 -0.25 29.73 -3.52
CA LYS A 318 0.01 31.01 -2.85
C LYS A 318 1.41 30.99 -2.24
N SER A 319 1.64 30.10 -1.27
CA SER A 319 2.91 29.88 -0.58
C SER A 319 3.25 28.39 -0.49
N ILE A 320 4.55 28.12 -0.37
CA ILE A 320 5.09 26.86 0.13
C ILE A 320 5.81 27.26 1.40
N ASP A 321 5.38 26.75 2.53
CA ASP A 321 5.84 27.19 3.85
C ASP A 321 6.69 26.06 4.45
N LEU A 322 8.00 26.15 4.22
CA LEU A 322 9.02 25.22 4.71
C LEU A 322 9.38 25.58 6.16
N ILE A 323 9.38 24.58 7.03
CA ILE A 323 9.84 24.68 8.41
C ILE A 323 10.84 23.57 8.74
N LEU A 324 11.67 23.80 9.76
CA LEU A 324 12.37 22.72 10.44
C LEU A 324 11.33 21.84 11.16
N ASP A 325 11.53 20.53 11.14
CA ASP A 325 10.70 19.57 11.85
C ASP A 325 10.96 19.64 13.36
N GLU A 326 9.97 19.28 14.19
CA GLU A 326 10.13 19.28 15.65
C GLU A 326 11.28 18.39 16.16
N ARG A 327 11.61 17.28 15.49
CA ARG A 327 12.73 16.40 15.87
C ARG A 327 14.09 17.08 15.84
N THR A 328 14.27 18.08 14.98
CA THR A 328 15.55 18.78 14.77
C THR A 328 15.35 20.29 14.61
N ARG A 329 14.38 20.87 15.33
CA ARG A 329 14.10 22.31 15.30
C ARG A 329 15.24 23.05 15.99
N ASN A 330 16.27 23.40 15.22
CA ASN A 330 17.28 24.38 15.57
C ASN A 330 17.99 24.82 14.28
N VAL A 331 18.34 26.11 14.16
CA VAL A 331 19.00 26.64 12.95
C VAL A 331 20.51 26.42 12.90
N TYR A 332 21.13 25.97 13.99
CA TYR A 332 22.56 25.63 14.01
C TYR A 332 22.78 24.17 13.60
N ALA A 333 23.95 23.91 13.02
CA ALA A 333 24.40 22.58 12.67
C ALA A 333 25.91 22.41 12.93
N VAL A 334 26.38 21.17 12.79
CA VAL A 334 27.76 20.73 12.94
C VAL A 334 28.16 19.94 11.68
N ALA A 335 29.10 20.49 10.92
CA ALA A 335 29.49 20.01 9.60
C ALA A 335 30.04 18.57 9.64
N GLY A 336 29.39 17.66 8.90
CA GLY A 336 29.73 16.24 8.87
C GLY A 336 29.32 15.47 10.14
N SER A 337 28.33 15.97 10.89
CA SER A 337 27.79 15.29 12.08
C SER A 337 26.29 15.53 12.30
N SER A 338 25.75 16.68 11.86
CA SER A 338 24.31 16.95 11.93
C SER A 338 23.55 16.40 10.74
N GLU A 339 22.45 15.71 11.05
CA GLU A 339 21.34 15.46 10.14
C GLU A 339 20.15 16.31 10.58
N LEU A 340 19.46 16.95 9.63
CA LEU A 340 18.28 17.78 9.90
C LEU A 340 17.05 17.24 9.18
N ASP A 341 15.89 17.37 9.81
CA ASP A 341 14.58 17.12 9.25
C ASP A 341 13.86 18.44 8.94
N PHE A 342 13.09 18.41 7.86
CA PHE A 342 12.22 19.50 7.42
C PHE A 342 10.80 18.96 7.22
N THR A 343 9.83 19.86 7.27
CA THR A 343 8.47 19.64 6.77
C THR A 343 8.01 20.88 6.01
N TYR A 344 7.00 20.74 5.16
CA TYR A 344 6.45 21.84 4.38
C TYR A 344 4.93 21.73 4.32
N GLU A 345 4.28 22.88 4.21
CA GLU A 345 2.86 22.99 3.87
C GLU A 345 2.74 23.72 2.53
N VAL A 346 1.78 23.33 1.69
CA VAL A 346 1.49 24.01 0.41
C VAL A 346 0.13 24.67 0.53
N ILE A 347 0.08 25.99 0.40
CA ILE A 347 -1.15 26.77 0.58
C ILE A 347 -1.66 27.24 -0.78
N GLY A 348 -2.90 26.93 -1.12
CA GLY A 348 -3.59 27.41 -2.33
C GLY A 348 -3.97 28.89 -2.25
N MET A 349 -4.33 29.48 -3.40
CA MET A 349 -4.85 30.87 -3.47
C MET A 349 -6.14 31.07 -2.66
N ASP A 350 -6.93 30.02 -2.46
CA ASP A 350 -8.12 29.98 -1.60
C ASP A 350 -7.79 29.81 -0.10
N ASN A 351 -6.51 29.61 0.24
CA ASN A 351 -5.98 29.23 1.56
C ASN A 351 -6.29 27.79 1.99
N ALA A 352 -6.68 26.90 1.07
CA ALA A 352 -6.72 25.46 1.33
C ALA A 352 -5.30 24.88 1.41
N VAL A 353 -5.12 23.82 2.21
CA VAL A 353 -3.89 23.02 2.22
C VAL A 353 -3.93 22.06 1.04
N LEU A 354 -2.89 22.08 0.22
CA LEU A 354 -2.76 21.30 -1.01
C LEU A 354 -1.80 20.13 -0.81
N THR A 355 -2.20 18.92 -1.22
CA THR A 355 -1.38 17.71 -1.12
C THR A 355 -0.45 17.56 -2.33
N ILE A 356 0.31 18.61 -2.66
CA ILE A 356 1.19 18.64 -3.84
C ILE A 356 2.64 18.31 -3.39
N PRO A 357 3.32 17.33 -4.01
CA PRO A 357 4.67 16.96 -3.64
C PRO A 357 5.69 18.06 -4.03
N ALA A 358 6.45 18.56 -3.04
CA ALA A 358 7.60 19.44 -3.27
C ALA A 358 8.93 18.68 -3.28
N THR A 359 9.96 19.28 -3.89
CA THR A 359 11.36 18.82 -3.77
C THR A 359 12.11 19.71 -2.77
N LEU A 360 12.87 19.12 -1.84
CA LEU A 360 13.78 19.90 -0.98
C LEU A 360 15.08 20.22 -1.74
N VAL A 361 15.61 21.44 -1.56
CA VAL A 361 16.83 21.92 -2.21
C VAL A 361 17.77 22.53 -1.16
N VAL A 362 19.01 22.04 -1.12
CA VAL A 362 20.05 22.41 -0.14
C VAL A 362 21.27 22.93 -0.89
N ASP A 363 21.64 24.21 -0.69
CA ASP A 363 22.71 24.90 -1.42
C ASP A 363 22.61 24.71 -2.97
N GLY A 364 21.39 24.62 -3.49
CA GLY A 364 21.08 24.41 -4.90
C GLY A 364 21.01 22.95 -5.36
N GLN A 365 21.32 21.97 -4.50
CA GLN A 365 21.21 20.54 -4.79
C GLN A 365 19.85 19.98 -4.36
N LYS A 366 19.11 19.36 -5.27
CA LYS A 366 17.87 18.61 -4.94
C LYS A 366 18.19 17.44 -4.01
N GLN A 367 17.30 17.16 -3.06
CA GLN A 367 17.36 16.03 -2.14
C GLN A 367 16.21 15.05 -2.41
N ASP A 368 16.44 13.76 -2.20
CA ASP A 368 15.43 12.70 -2.42
C ASP A 368 14.39 12.60 -1.28
N SER A 369 14.55 13.40 -0.21
CA SER A 369 13.68 13.39 0.97
C SER A 369 13.64 14.77 1.65
N PHE A 370 12.85 14.86 2.73
CA PHE A 370 12.88 15.96 3.70
C PHE A 370 13.43 15.50 5.07
N LYS A 371 14.06 14.32 5.13
CA LYS A 371 14.37 13.58 6.36
C LYS A 371 15.81 13.05 6.39
N ASN A 372 16.49 13.24 7.52
CA ASN A 372 17.91 12.94 7.73
C ASN A 372 18.84 13.64 6.73
N ILE A 373 18.62 14.94 6.49
CA ILE A 373 19.36 15.75 5.51
C ILE A 373 20.76 16.07 6.07
N PRO A 374 21.86 15.57 5.45
CA PRO A 374 23.19 15.63 6.06
C PRO A 374 23.87 16.98 5.79
N ILE A 375 24.18 17.73 6.85
CA ILE A 375 24.84 19.03 6.75
C ILE A 375 26.36 18.83 6.69
N ASN A 376 26.90 18.63 5.49
CA ASN A 376 28.30 18.25 5.26
C ASN A 376 29.31 19.41 5.15
N LYS A 377 28.85 20.67 5.14
CA LYS A 377 29.66 21.86 4.86
C LYS A 377 29.46 22.90 5.98
N ALA A 378 30.55 23.52 6.43
CA ALA A 378 30.53 24.64 7.37
C ALA A 378 30.25 25.99 6.68
N GLY A 379 29.76 26.96 7.45
CA GLY A 379 29.21 28.23 6.98
C GLY A 379 27.68 28.19 6.81
N THR A 380 27.11 29.22 6.20
CA THR A 380 25.68 29.24 5.87
C THR A 380 25.36 28.20 4.80
N VAL A 381 24.33 27.39 5.06
CA VAL A 381 23.70 26.47 4.10
C VAL A 381 22.25 26.93 3.90
N ASN A 382 21.84 27.11 2.65
CA ASN A 382 20.51 27.64 2.31
C ASN A 382 19.59 26.49 1.91
N VAL A 383 18.43 26.40 2.55
CA VAL A 383 17.46 25.32 2.34
C VAL A 383 16.10 25.90 1.93
N HIS A 384 15.53 25.43 0.83
CA HIS A 384 14.18 25.79 0.39
C HIS A 384 13.50 24.57 -0.25
N ALA A 385 12.17 24.49 -0.18
CA ALA A 385 11.37 23.60 -1.00
C ALA A 385 11.04 24.25 -2.35
N GLU A 386 10.81 23.44 -3.37
CA GLU A 386 10.41 23.90 -4.70
C GLU A 386 9.39 22.96 -5.34
N ILE A 387 8.36 23.54 -5.96
CA ILE A 387 7.43 22.89 -6.88
C ILE A 387 7.60 23.59 -8.23
N SER A 388 8.37 22.96 -9.13
CA SER A 388 8.56 23.38 -10.53
C SER A 388 8.87 24.88 -10.72
N GLY A 389 9.89 25.38 -10.01
CA GLY A 389 10.29 26.79 -10.02
C GLY A 389 9.59 27.68 -8.98
N LYS A 390 8.40 27.33 -8.48
CA LYS A 390 7.78 27.99 -7.32
C LYS A 390 8.55 27.57 -6.05
N LYS A 391 9.25 28.50 -5.41
CA LYS A 391 10.06 28.26 -4.21
C LYS A 391 9.33 28.64 -2.91
N SER A 392 9.70 27.98 -1.82
CA SER A 392 9.31 28.36 -0.46
C SER A 392 10.10 29.56 0.08
N ASN A 393 9.79 29.97 1.32
CA ASN A 393 10.76 30.65 2.19
C ASN A 393 12.09 29.87 2.26
N THR A 394 13.21 30.58 2.41
CA THR A 394 14.53 29.97 2.60
C THR A 394 14.90 29.94 4.07
N ILE A 395 15.21 28.75 4.59
CA ILE A 395 15.81 28.56 5.92
C ILE A 395 17.33 28.64 5.75
N GLN A 396 18.00 29.41 6.61
CA GLN A 396 19.46 29.50 6.65
C GLN A 396 19.98 28.71 7.85
N ILE A 397 20.72 27.64 7.56
CA ILE A 397 21.37 26.79 8.57
C ILE A 397 22.79 27.30 8.82
N ILE A 398 23.12 27.55 10.09
CA ILE A 398 24.42 28.04 10.55
C ILE A 398 25.28 26.81 10.91
N SER A 399 25.98 26.27 9.92
CA SER A 399 26.80 25.08 10.12
C SER A 399 28.21 25.42 10.61
N ARG A 400 28.62 24.78 11.71
CA ARG A 400 29.92 24.99 12.38
C ARG A 400 30.84 23.82 12.09
N GLN A 401 32.12 24.07 11.85
CA GLN A 401 33.08 23.00 11.58
C GLN A 401 33.28 22.12 12.83
N ASN A 402 32.98 20.81 12.76
CA ASN A 402 33.33 19.93 13.87
C ASN A 402 34.86 19.83 14.01
N GLN A 403 35.36 19.86 15.24
CA GLN A 403 36.79 19.84 15.55
C GLN A 403 37.10 18.66 16.47
N VAL A 404 38.15 17.90 16.14
CA VAL A 404 38.72 16.90 17.04
C VAL A 404 39.68 17.64 17.97
N LEU A 405 39.31 17.79 19.25
CA LEU A 405 40.04 18.60 20.21
C LEU A 405 40.94 17.72 21.09
N GLN A 406 42.02 18.31 21.64
CA GLN A 406 42.87 17.59 22.58
C GLN A 406 42.07 17.20 23.84
N LYS A 407 42.04 15.91 24.16
CA LYS A 407 41.37 15.37 25.35
C LYS A 407 41.95 16.01 26.62
N VAL A 408 41.10 16.65 27.42
CA VAL A 408 41.43 17.16 28.76
C VAL A 408 41.17 16.04 29.74
N ARG A 409 42.21 15.59 30.46
CA ARG A 409 42.08 14.55 31.49
C ARG A 409 41.93 15.19 32.86
N VAL A 410 40.91 14.76 33.60
CA VAL A 410 40.40 15.42 34.80
C VAL A 410 40.43 14.43 35.97
N PRO A 411 41.29 14.64 36.99
CA PRO A 411 41.27 13.85 38.21
C PRO A 411 40.00 14.12 39.02
N ILE A 412 39.29 13.08 39.43
CA ILE A 412 38.02 13.17 40.19
C ILE A 412 38.06 12.34 41.48
N ILE A 413 37.48 12.87 42.55
CA ILE A 413 37.35 12.26 43.89
C ILE A 413 35.89 12.29 44.36
N PHE A 414 35.41 11.17 44.90
CA PHE A 414 34.09 11.06 45.50
C PHE A 414 34.21 11.09 47.03
N HIS A 415 33.74 12.18 47.65
CA HIS A 415 33.61 12.33 49.09
C HIS A 415 32.29 11.70 49.56
N VAL A 416 32.36 10.44 49.98
CA VAL A 416 31.20 9.63 50.37
C VAL A 416 30.94 9.83 51.86
N LEU A 417 29.76 10.34 52.21
CA LEU A 417 29.34 10.53 53.61
C LEU A 417 28.99 9.19 54.28
N ASP A 418 28.95 9.17 55.62
CA ASP A 418 28.71 7.97 56.45
C ASP A 418 27.23 7.71 56.80
N ASN A 419 26.31 8.59 56.42
CA ASN A 419 24.89 8.60 56.83
C ASN A 419 23.89 8.40 55.68
N LEU A 420 24.31 7.71 54.61
CA LEU A 420 23.51 7.46 53.41
C LEU A 420 22.39 6.44 53.68
N GLU A 421 21.35 6.44 52.84
CA GLU A 421 20.36 5.35 52.82
C GLU A 421 20.78 4.22 51.86
N ASN A 422 21.62 4.54 50.86
CA ASN A 422 22.11 3.62 49.83
C ASN A 422 23.61 3.34 49.99
N GLU A 423 24.05 2.10 49.76
CA GLU A 423 25.47 1.73 49.88
C GLU A 423 26.27 2.22 48.68
N ILE A 424 27.16 3.19 48.91
CA ILE A 424 28.08 3.70 47.89
C ILE A 424 29.45 3.04 48.07
N ASN A 425 29.73 2.08 47.21
CA ASN A 425 31.00 1.35 47.12
C ASN A 425 31.68 1.59 45.76
N ARG A 426 32.86 0.97 45.59
CA ARG A 426 33.71 1.15 44.40
C ARG A 426 33.01 0.82 43.08
N ALA A 427 32.12 -0.17 43.03
CA ALA A 427 31.42 -0.54 41.80
C ALA A 427 30.39 0.53 41.39
N THR A 428 29.67 1.11 42.35
CA THR A 428 28.76 2.24 42.10
C THR A 428 29.51 3.44 41.54
N VAL A 429 30.69 3.75 42.10
CA VAL A 429 31.52 4.89 41.66
C VAL A 429 32.19 4.64 40.31
N ASP A 430 32.59 3.42 39.98
CA ASP A 430 33.06 3.05 38.63
C ASP A 430 31.94 3.19 37.59
N PHE A 431 30.72 2.78 37.92
CA PHE A 431 29.57 2.90 37.01
C PHE A 431 29.18 4.36 36.74
N GLU A 432 29.16 5.21 37.76
CA GLU A 432 28.95 6.66 37.57
C GLU A 432 30.07 7.32 36.76
N LEU A 433 31.34 6.91 36.96
CA LEU A 433 32.46 7.37 36.14
C LEU A 433 32.32 6.94 34.67
N GLU A 434 31.85 5.72 34.40
CA GLU A 434 31.62 5.23 33.05
C GLU A 434 30.52 6.03 32.34
N LYS A 435 29.38 6.26 33.02
CA LYS A 435 28.29 7.11 32.49
C LYS A 435 28.74 8.54 32.26
N LEU A 436 29.47 9.14 33.20
CA LEU A 436 30.01 10.50 33.08
C LEU A 436 30.93 10.62 31.87
N ASN A 437 31.89 9.70 31.70
CA ASN A 437 32.77 9.69 30.53
C ASN A 437 32.00 9.47 29.22
N LYS A 438 31.02 8.57 29.20
CA LYS A 438 30.15 8.36 28.02
C LYS A 438 29.33 9.60 27.68
N ALA A 439 28.80 10.32 28.68
CA ALA A 439 28.04 11.56 28.46
C ALA A 439 28.93 12.63 27.83
N PHE A 440 30.10 12.88 28.42
CA PHE A 440 31.07 13.85 27.91
C PHE A 440 31.71 13.42 26.57
N ALA A 441 31.69 12.13 26.22
CA ALA A 441 32.11 11.63 24.91
C ALA A 441 31.02 11.71 23.82
N ASN A 442 29.77 12.07 24.15
CA ASN A 442 28.59 11.92 23.30
C ASN A 442 28.30 10.46 22.90
N GLU A 443 28.53 9.54 23.84
CA GLU A 443 28.35 8.09 23.72
C GLU A 443 27.26 7.53 24.66
N PHE A 444 26.86 8.26 25.73
CA PHE A 444 25.82 7.81 26.66
C PHE A 444 24.44 7.71 25.99
N GLN A 445 23.67 6.69 26.34
CA GLN A 445 22.26 6.55 25.98
C GLN A 445 21.49 5.92 27.16
N PRO A 446 20.29 6.41 27.50
CA PRO A 446 19.40 5.75 28.45
C PRO A 446 18.76 4.49 27.83
N GLU A 447 18.18 3.64 28.66
CA GLU A 447 17.56 2.35 28.25
C GLU A 447 16.44 2.49 27.23
N SER A 448 15.80 3.67 27.17
CA SER A 448 14.76 4.04 26.20
C SER A 448 15.27 4.32 24.78
N ALA A 449 16.59 4.41 24.58
CA ALA A 449 17.28 4.59 23.30
C ALA A 449 16.75 5.77 22.45
N ILE A 450 16.87 6.99 22.99
CA ILE A 450 16.42 8.23 22.33
C ILE A 450 17.40 8.75 21.25
N PRO A 451 16.91 9.50 20.23
CA PRO A 451 17.73 10.33 19.36
C PRO A 451 18.65 11.29 20.15
N ARG A 452 19.79 11.66 19.56
CA ARG A 452 20.63 12.76 20.08
C ARG A 452 20.14 14.10 19.54
N SER A 453 20.54 15.20 20.20
CA SER A 453 20.47 16.53 19.57
C SER A 453 21.24 16.52 18.24
N SER A 454 20.68 17.17 17.21
CA SER A 454 21.35 17.37 15.91
C SER A 454 22.66 18.15 16.04
N ASN A 455 22.82 18.97 17.10
CA ASN A 455 24.04 19.71 17.43
C ASN A 455 24.96 18.98 18.41
N SER A 456 24.71 17.70 18.71
CA SER A 456 25.48 16.96 19.73
C SER A 456 26.94 16.69 19.32
N VAL A 457 27.88 16.91 20.26
CA VAL A 457 29.31 16.69 20.01
C VAL A 457 30.04 16.08 21.20
N ASN A 458 31.14 15.36 20.91
CA ASN A 458 32.10 14.95 21.94
C ASN A 458 32.78 16.19 22.55
N SER A 459 32.80 16.31 23.88
CA SER A 459 33.37 17.45 24.60
C SER A 459 34.91 17.42 24.67
N PHE A 460 35.50 16.26 24.42
CA PHE A 460 36.91 15.93 24.65
C PHE A 460 37.38 16.22 26.10
N ILE A 461 36.53 15.93 27.08
CA ILE A 461 36.86 15.89 28.51
C ILE A 461 36.72 14.44 29.00
N GLU A 462 37.70 13.94 29.76
CA GLU A 462 37.72 12.58 30.32
C GLU A 462 38.05 12.64 31.82
N PHE A 463 37.25 11.98 32.65
CA PHE A 463 37.41 11.92 34.09
C PHE A 463 38.07 10.61 34.52
N PHE A 464 39.00 10.67 35.47
CA PHE A 464 39.65 9.47 36.03
C PHE A 464 39.73 9.50 37.57
N LEU A 465 39.38 8.38 38.18
CA LEU A 465 39.39 8.22 39.64
C LEU A 465 40.83 8.22 40.18
N VAL A 466 41.10 9.14 41.11
CA VAL A 466 42.42 9.34 41.73
C VAL A 466 42.87 8.16 42.60
N GLU A 467 44.17 7.94 42.69
CA GLU A 467 44.80 6.88 43.51
C GLU A 467 45.44 7.39 44.79
N MET A 468 45.72 8.70 44.87
CA MET A 468 46.36 9.36 46.00
C MET A 468 45.42 10.39 46.64
N ASP A 469 45.59 10.62 47.94
CA ASP A 469 44.90 11.65 48.71
C ASP A 469 45.48 13.07 48.49
N GLU A 470 44.90 14.08 49.15
CA GLU A 470 45.37 15.48 49.05
C GLU A 470 46.81 15.71 49.55
N PHE A 471 47.36 14.78 50.34
CA PHE A 471 48.71 14.81 50.90
C PHE A 471 49.72 13.97 50.08
N GLY A 472 49.23 13.12 49.16
CA GLY A 472 50.02 12.24 48.30
C GLY A 472 50.16 10.79 48.78
N ASN A 473 49.38 10.35 49.78
CA ASN A 473 49.35 8.94 50.22
C ASN A 473 48.36 8.12 49.37
N PRO A 474 48.57 6.81 49.15
CA PRO A 474 47.59 5.96 48.50
C PRO A 474 46.25 5.91 49.23
N LEU A 475 45.15 6.05 48.49
CA LEU A 475 43.79 5.90 48.99
C LEU A 475 43.49 4.44 49.40
N GLN A 476 42.73 4.27 50.49
CA GLN A 476 42.20 2.97 50.90
C GLN A 476 41.22 2.38 49.86
N GLU A 477 40.40 3.24 49.26
CA GLU A 477 39.52 2.92 48.14
C GLU A 477 39.79 3.93 47.02
N LYS A 478 40.32 3.47 45.88
CA LYS A 478 40.66 4.34 44.74
C LYS A 478 39.46 5.23 44.38
N GLY A 479 39.69 6.54 44.30
CA GLY A 479 38.69 7.55 43.95
C GLY A 479 37.59 7.79 44.98
N ILE A 480 37.69 7.22 46.19
CA ILE A 480 36.72 7.38 47.27
C ILE A 480 37.43 7.91 48.53
N ASN A 481 36.94 9.02 49.06
CA ASN A 481 37.28 9.53 50.40
C ASN A 481 36.03 9.42 51.28
N ARG A 482 36.07 8.61 52.35
CA ARG A 482 34.93 8.44 53.26
C ARG A 482 35.01 9.45 54.40
N ILE A 483 34.01 10.33 54.51
CA ILE A 483 34.02 11.44 55.47
C ILE A 483 32.85 11.35 56.46
N PRO A 484 33.07 11.55 57.78
CA PRO A 484 31.97 11.61 58.73
C PRO A 484 31.06 12.81 58.47
N SER A 485 29.77 12.56 58.26
CA SER A 485 28.75 13.58 58.00
C SER A 485 28.48 14.48 59.20
N GLY A 486 28.70 13.97 60.42
CA GLY A 486 28.20 14.59 61.65
C GLY A 486 26.66 14.61 61.75
N GLY A 487 25.96 13.77 61.00
CA GLY A 487 24.50 13.77 60.89
C GLY A 487 23.93 14.79 59.90
N LEU A 488 24.74 15.26 58.94
CA LEU A 488 24.34 16.22 57.92
C LEU A 488 23.52 15.56 56.80
N THR A 489 22.26 15.98 56.64
CA THR A 489 21.48 15.76 55.40
C THR A 489 21.58 17.04 54.57
N PHE A 490 21.86 16.92 53.27
CA PHE A 490 21.96 18.07 52.36
C PHE A 490 20.58 18.68 52.04
N ASN A 491 20.59 19.95 51.64
CA ASN A 491 19.48 20.87 51.42
C ASN A 491 18.51 21.11 52.61
N ASN A 492 18.92 20.73 53.82
CA ASN A 492 18.13 20.93 55.05
C ASN A 492 18.68 22.06 55.95
N THR A 493 19.98 22.39 55.85
CA THR A 493 20.62 23.50 56.57
C THR A 493 21.73 24.18 55.73
N PRO A 494 21.41 24.91 54.65
CA PRO A 494 22.39 25.34 53.62
C PRO A 494 23.64 26.06 54.13
N SER A 495 23.54 26.87 55.19
CA SER A 495 24.71 27.57 55.77
C SER A 495 25.67 26.65 56.53
N LYS A 496 25.17 25.55 57.12
CA LYS A 496 26.02 24.50 57.72
C LYS A 496 26.66 23.64 56.63
N GLU A 497 25.88 23.31 55.61
CA GLU A 497 26.34 22.50 54.47
C GLU A 497 27.46 23.18 53.71
N MET A 498 27.30 24.46 53.34
CA MET A 498 28.34 25.22 52.66
C MET A 498 29.65 25.28 53.47
N GLY A 499 29.54 25.45 54.80
CA GLY A 499 30.70 25.40 55.70
C GLY A 499 31.33 24.00 55.82
N PHE A 500 30.53 22.92 55.79
CA PHE A 500 31.01 21.55 55.77
C PHE A 500 31.74 21.23 54.45
N LEU A 501 31.14 21.56 53.31
CA LEU A 501 31.74 21.38 51.98
C LEU A 501 33.07 22.15 51.90
N PHE A 502 33.08 23.43 52.24
CA PHE A 502 34.27 24.28 52.14
C PHE A 502 35.42 23.87 53.08
N LYS A 503 35.08 23.24 54.22
CA LYS A 503 36.07 22.64 55.11
C LYS A 503 36.68 21.36 54.53
N ASN A 504 35.86 20.48 53.94
CA ASN A 504 36.25 19.11 53.55
C ASN A 504 36.66 18.97 52.08
N ILE A 505 36.42 19.98 51.23
CA ILE A 505 36.85 20.03 49.82
C ILE A 505 38.38 19.90 49.71
N TRP A 506 38.86 19.04 48.84
CA TRP A 506 40.29 18.95 48.48
C TRP A 506 40.68 20.02 47.47
N ASP A 507 41.98 20.31 47.35
CA ASP A 507 42.53 21.31 46.42
C ASP A 507 41.91 21.23 45.01
N PRO A 508 40.99 22.14 44.63
CA PRO A 508 40.19 21.96 43.42
C PRO A 508 41.04 22.12 42.15
N ARG A 509 42.20 22.77 42.25
CA ARG A 509 43.23 22.85 41.20
C ARG A 509 43.80 21.47 40.84
N LYS A 510 43.63 20.47 41.73
CA LYS A 510 44.11 19.08 41.61
C LYS A 510 43.00 18.03 41.56
N PHE A 511 41.76 18.34 41.97
CA PHE A 511 40.67 17.38 42.10
C PHE A 511 39.32 18.00 41.73
N VAL A 512 38.53 17.32 40.89
CA VAL A 512 37.08 17.54 40.84
C VAL A 512 36.47 16.88 42.08
N ASN A 513 35.89 17.70 42.94
CA ASN A 513 35.33 17.28 44.21
C ASN A 513 33.83 16.97 44.05
N VAL A 514 33.44 15.70 44.15
CA VAL A 514 32.04 15.26 44.16
C VAL A 514 31.68 14.76 45.55
N PHE A 515 30.74 15.40 46.23
CA PHE A 515 30.19 14.92 47.49
C PHE A 515 28.98 14.04 47.26
N VAL A 516 28.93 12.85 47.86
CA VAL A 516 27.79 11.94 47.79
C VAL A 516 27.21 11.83 49.18
N GLY A 517 25.98 12.32 49.36
CA GLY A 517 25.35 12.47 50.65
C GLY A 517 23.85 12.23 50.62
N ARG A 518 23.28 11.94 51.80
CA ARG A 518 21.83 11.88 51.98
C ARG A 518 21.21 13.23 51.64
N MET A 519 20.23 13.24 50.75
CA MET A 519 19.48 14.44 50.36
C MET A 519 18.03 14.05 50.05
N ASP A 520 17.05 14.76 50.61
CA ASP A 520 15.64 14.41 50.40
C ASP A 520 15.14 14.94 49.03
N ARG A 521 15.59 16.16 48.66
CA ARG A 521 15.62 16.83 47.34
C ARG A 521 16.63 17.98 47.44
N PRO A 522 17.25 18.53 46.37
CA PRO A 522 17.25 18.16 44.94
C PRO A 522 17.84 16.76 44.64
N ALA A 523 17.99 16.41 43.35
CA ALA A 523 18.79 15.24 42.94
C ALA A 523 20.30 15.50 43.05
N GLY A 524 20.71 16.74 42.85
CA GLY A 524 22.08 17.23 43.01
C GLY A 524 22.12 18.75 43.09
N TYR A 525 23.31 19.29 43.30
CA TYR A 525 23.62 20.70 43.07
C TYR A 525 25.12 20.92 42.84
N ALA A 526 25.49 21.98 42.14
CA ALA A 526 26.88 22.35 41.89
C ALA A 526 27.11 23.86 41.95
N TYR A 527 28.31 24.24 42.33
CA TYR A 527 28.74 25.64 42.28
C TYR A 527 29.30 25.95 40.89
N LEU A 528 28.76 27.02 40.28
CA LEU A 528 29.27 27.58 39.03
C LEU A 528 30.77 27.93 39.14
N PRO A 529 31.52 27.89 38.03
CA PRO A 529 32.92 28.26 38.00
C PRO A 529 33.12 29.77 38.11
N ILE A 530 34.38 30.15 38.21
CA ILE A 530 34.89 31.51 38.02
C ILE A 530 35.96 31.47 36.93
N ILE A 531 36.13 32.56 36.18
CA ILE A 531 37.04 32.62 35.04
C ILE A 531 38.14 33.67 35.25
N LYS A 532 39.34 33.39 34.73
CA LYS A 532 40.48 34.31 34.73
C LYS A 532 40.99 34.52 33.30
N ASP A 533 41.59 35.68 33.05
CA ASP A 533 42.30 36.04 31.80
C ASP A 533 41.43 36.04 30.51
N ARG A 534 40.14 35.75 30.61
CA ARG A 534 39.13 35.77 29.56
C ARG A 534 37.74 36.08 30.14
N ASP A 535 36.86 36.62 29.32
CA ASP A 535 35.44 36.86 29.62
C ASP A 535 34.56 35.71 29.08
N LEU A 536 33.50 35.34 29.80
CA LEU A 536 32.49 34.37 29.38
C LEU A 536 31.14 34.70 30.03
N ASP A 537 30.09 34.84 29.22
CA ASP A 537 28.79 35.33 29.71
C ASP A 537 28.18 34.43 30.78
N GLY A 538 27.60 35.06 31.81
CA GLY A 538 27.10 34.44 33.04
C GLY A 538 28.17 34.18 34.11
N ILE A 539 29.45 34.06 33.75
CA ILE A 539 30.52 33.60 34.65
C ILE A 539 31.32 34.76 35.24
N ASP A 540 31.43 34.79 36.57
CA ASP A 540 32.19 35.82 37.28
C ASP A 540 33.70 35.76 36.95
N LYS A 541 34.24 36.93 36.59
CA LYS A 541 35.66 37.13 36.31
C LYS A 541 36.43 37.50 37.58
N ILE A 542 37.62 36.94 37.75
CA ILE A 542 38.49 37.19 38.92
C ILE A 542 39.88 37.71 38.55
N ASP A 543 40.47 38.46 39.49
CA ASP A 543 41.84 39.00 39.41
C ASP A 543 42.91 37.99 39.89
N ASP A 544 44.19 38.30 39.64
CA ASP A 544 45.37 37.51 40.07
C ASP A 544 45.41 37.13 41.57
N TRP A 545 44.76 37.92 42.41
CA TRP A 545 44.85 37.84 43.88
C TRP A 545 43.65 37.14 44.54
N TYR A 546 42.74 36.58 43.75
CA TYR A 546 41.51 35.99 44.27
C TYR A 546 41.77 34.65 45.00
N GLU A 547 41.39 34.60 46.28
CA GLU A 547 41.34 33.38 47.08
C GLU A 547 39.94 32.76 47.00
N LEU A 548 39.84 31.44 46.78
CA LEU A 548 38.54 30.79 46.59
C LEU A 548 37.66 30.93 47.85
N SER A 549 36.53 31.62 47.71
CA SER A 549 35.61 31.97 48.81
C SER A 549 34.40 31.03 48.96
N PHE A 550 34.30 29.97 48.15
CA PHE A 550 33.15 29.05 48.14
C PHE A 550 33.59 27.61 47.81
N PRO A 551 32.79 26.57 48.15
CA PRO A 551 33.13 25.19 47.85
C PRO A 551 32.85 24.86 46.38
N TYR A 552 33.77 25.22 45.47
CA TYR A 552 33.69 24.88 44.04
C TYR A 552 33.71 23.35 43.82
N SER A 553 32.52 22.76 43.83
CA SER A 553 32.29 21.31 43.95
C SER A 553 30.88 20.96 43.49
N THR A 554 30.67 19.67 43.23
CA THR A 554 29.38 19.06 42.91
C THR A 554 28.90 18.22 44.10
N VAL A 555 27.60 18.19 44.35
CA VAL A 555 26.95 17.38 45.38
C VAL A 555 25.84 16.56 44.73
N ILE A 556 25.82 15.25 45.00
CA ILE A 556 24.88 14.27 44.42
C ILE A 556 24.16 13.55 45.56
N ALA A 557 22.85 13.37 45.41
CA ALA A 557 22.05 12.56 46.32
C ALA A 557 22.40 11.07 46.20
N ASP A 558 22.51 10.35 47.32
CA ASP A 558 22.84 8.92 47.31
C ASP A 558 21.82 8.06 46.55
N PHE A 559 20.55 8.48 46.51
CA PHE A 559 19.48 7.74 45.83
C PHE A 559 19.53 7.78 44.30
N VAL A 560 20.34 8.65 43.67
CA VAL A 560 20.50 8.69 42.20
C VAL A 560 21.75 7.96 41.68
N MET A 561 22.63 7.53 42.60
CA MET A 561 23.86 6.81 42.29
C MET A 561 23.58 5.35 41.91
N GLY A 562 24.23 4.84 40.86
CA GLY A 562 24.07 3.46 40.38
C GLY A 562 22.89 3.26 39.41
N LEU A 563 22.07 4.28 39.16
CA LEU A 563 20.91 4.17 38.26
C LEU A 563 21.36 4.22 36.79
N PRO A 564 20.91 3.29 35.91
CA PRO A 564 21.45 3.18 34.54
C PRO A 564 21.08 4.37 33.66
N SER A 565 19.79 4.70 33.58
CA SER A 565 19.25 5.82 32.79
C SER A 565 19.35 7.16 33.54
N ASN A 566 20.42 7.41 34.30
CA ASN A 566 20.61 8.65 35.07
C ASN A 566 21.89 9.42 34.68
N THR A 567 21.71 10.72 34.41
CA THR A 567 22.74 11.69 34.02
C THR A 567 22.98 12.79 35.05
N THR A 568 22.38 12.77 36.27
CA THR A 568 22.56 13.85 37.28
C THR A 568 24.02 14.25 37.49
N LEU A 569 24.95 13.29 37.59
CA LEU A 569 26.37 13.59 37.73
C LEU A 569 26.94 14.36 36.52
N ALA A 570 26.49 14.07 35.30
CA ALA A 570 26.91 14.81 34.11
C ALA A 570 26.29 16.22 34.05
N HIS A 571 25.01 16.37 34.43
CA HIS A 571 24.31 17.66 34.57
C HIS A 571 25.02 18.59 35.55
N GLU A 572 25.29 18.11 36.76
CA GLU A 572 25.92 18.91 37.82
C GLU A 572 27.41 19.20 37.54
N ILE A 573 28.12 18.31 36.85
CA ILE A 573 29.48 18.58 36.35
C ILE A 573 29.44 19.58 35.17
N GLY A 574 28.36 19.60 34.38
CA GLY A 574 28.06 20.63 33.38
C GLY A 574 27.91 22.01 34.01
N HIS A 575 27.15 22.14 35.10
CA HIS A 575 27.08 23.38 35.90
C HIS A 575 28.44 23.79 36.47
N MET A 576 29.19 22.86 37.06
CA MET A 576 30.55 23.12 37.54
C MET A 576 31.50 23.56 36.39
N LEU A 577 31.21 23.18 35.14
CA LEU A 577 31.89 23.61 33.93
C LEU A 577 31.24 24.83 33.22
N GLY A 578 30.31 25.53 33.87
CA GLY A 578 29.76 26.82 33.41
C GLY A 578 28.60 26.73 32.43
N LEU A 579 27.90 25.60 32.40
CA LEU A 579 26.59 25.47 31.76
C LEU A 579 25.46 25.88 32.70
N TYR A 580 24.35 26.31 32.12
CA TYR A 580 23.10 26.62 32.81
C TYR A 580 21.99 25.71 32.27
N HIS A 581 20.80 25.81 32.85
CA HIS A 581 19.60 25.17 32.32
C HIS A 581 19.15 25.86 31.02
N PRO A 582 18.69 25.13 29.98
CA PRO A 582 18.20 25.70 28.73
C PRO A 582 16.77 26.28 28.85
N PHE A 583 16.35 26.67 30.06
CA PHE A 583 14.98 27.11 30.33
C PHE A 583 14.88 28.27 31.31
N GLY A 584 13.85 29.09 31.11
CA GLY A 584 13.47 30.18 31.99
C GLY A 584 12.59 29.75 33.16
N ASP A 585 12.70 30.48 34.28
CA ASP A 585 11.89 30.30 35.48
C ASP A 585 10.41 30.63 35.24
N MET A 586 9.53 29.68 35.59
CA MET A 586 8.08 29.88 35.49
C MET A 586 7.52 30.81 36.59
N PHE A 587 8.28 31.09 37.66
CA PHE A 587 7.89 31.99 38.74
C PHE A 587 9.09 32.79 39.29
N PRO A 588 8.91 34.06 39.69
CA PRO A 588 7.66 34.82 39.73
C PRO A 588 7.32 35.53 38.41
N SER A 589 8.26 35.63 37.47
CA SER A 589 8.12 36.46 36.27
C SER A 589 7.51 35.76 35.06
N ASN A 590 7.52 34.41 35.04
CA ASN A 590 7.01 33.60 33.93
C ASN A 590 7.69 33.94 32.58
N GLN A 591 8.98 34.28 32.65
CA GLN A 591 9.74 34.86 31.55
C GLN A 591 10.54 33.78 30.82
N CYS A 592 10.08 33.44 29.62
CA CYS A 592 10.85 32.63 28.68
C CYS A 592 11.90 33.54 28.01
N ILE A 593 13.09 33.58 28.61
CA ILE A 593 14.25 34.37 28.19
C ILE A 593 15.43 33.40 28.10
N ASP A 594 16.20 33.46 27.01
CA ASP A 594 17.48 32.76 26.92
C ASP A 594 18.46 33.31 27.97
N GLY A 595 18.93 32.41 28.83
CA GLY A 595 19.95 32.66 29.83
C GLY A 595 20.96 31.52 29.94
N ASP A 596 21.02 30.61 28.95
CA ASP A 596 21.98 29.49 28.94
C ASP A 596 23.25 29.81 28.14
N PHE A 597 23.18 30.86 27.31
CA PHE A 597 24.27 31.40 26.50
C PHE A 597 24.83 30.38 25.48
N CYS A 598 24.01 29.41 25.05
CA CYS A 598 24.30 28.39 24.04
C CYS A 598 23.27 28.49 22.91
N PRO A 599 23.49 29.32 21.87
CA PRO A 599 22.51 29.57 20.80
C PRO A 599 22.01 28.33 20.04
N ASP A 600 22.69 27.20 20.13
CA ASP A 600 22.27 25.91 19.58
C ASP A 600 21.40 25.04 20.52
N THR A 601 20.91 25.62 21.62
CA THR A 601 19.81 25.09 22.43
C THR A 601 18.50 25.85 22.12
N GLU A 602 17.35 25.20 22.33
CA GLU A 602 16.03 25.83 22.15
C GLU A 602 15.48 26.22 23.53
N THR A 603 15.42 27.51 23.85
CA THR A 603 14.95 27.96 25.16
C THR A 603 13.45 27.68 25.35
N HIS A 604 13.08 27.14 26.51
CA HIS A 604 11.69 26.91 26.92
C HIS A 604 11.40 27.43 28.34
N LEU A 605 10.18 27.24 28.84
CA LEU A 605 9.88 27.37 30.27
C LEU A 605 10.08 26.03 30.98
N VAL A 606 10.56 26.06 32.22
CA VAL A 606 10.64 24.87 33.07
C VAL A 606 9.25 24.24 33.25
N VAL A 607 9.16 22.91 33.11
CA VAL A 607 7.88 22.20 33.23
C VAL A 607 7.37 22.29 34.69
N PRO A 608 6.07 22.57 34.96
CA PRO A 608 5.54 22.78 36.32
C PRO A 608 5.81 21.64 37.31
N THR A 609 6.03 20.42 36.81
CA THR A 609 6.36 19.22 37.60
C THR A 609 7.82 19.15 38.07
N GLY A 610 8.70 20.04 37.59
CA GLY A 610 10.14 20.02 37.85
C GLY A 610 10.91 18.89 37.15
N LEU A 611 10.23 18.03 36.39
CA LEU A 611 10.83 17.03 35.51
C LEU A 611 9.80 16.58 34.46
N SER A 612 10.24 16.33 33.23
CA SER A 612 9.41 15.82 32.13
C SER A 612 9.73 14.36 31.79
N THR A 613 8.69 13.53 31.63
CA THR A 613 8.80 12.19 31.04
C THR A 613 8.77 12.22 29.50
N VAL A 614 8.52 13.38 28.89
CA VAL A 614 8.47 13.56 27.43
C VAL A 614 9.54 14.56 26.97
N ASN A 615 10.27 14.15 25.94
CA ASN A 615 11.30 14.94 25.26
C ASN A 615 10.71 16.01 24.31
N ILE A 616 9.42 15.92 24.00
CA ILE A 616 8.72 16.88 23.14
C ILE A 616 8.25 18.06 24.01
N LEU A 617 8.83 19.23 23.78
CA LEU A 617 8.64 20.45 24.54
C LEU A 617 8.14 21.60 23.63
N LYS A 618 7.94 22.79 24.21
CA LYS A 618 7.62 24.02 23.49
C LYS A 618 8.61 25.12 23.82
N ASN A 619 9.21 25.70 22.80
CA ASN A 619 10.17 26.80 22.96
C ASN A 619 9.44 28.12 23.30
N CYS A 620 10.19 29.20 23.52
CA CYS A 620 9.63 30.53 23.85
C CYS A 620 8.71 31.11 22.76
N GLU A 621 8.82 30.65 21.51
CA GLU A 621 7.91 31.01 20.41
C GLU A 621 6.67 30.08 20.32
N ASN A 622 6.47 29.20 21.32
CA ASN A 622 5.40 28.20 21.38
C ASN A 622 5.45 27.16 20.24
N GLN A 623 6.60 27.04 19.54
CA GLN A 623 6.87 26.00 18.55
C GLN A 623 7.24 24.68 19.25
N THR A 624 6.76 23.55 18.73
CA THR A 624 7.08 22.21 19.26
C THR A 624 8.50 21.78 18.83
N PHE A 625 9.31 21.30 19.77
CA PHE A 625 10.67 20.79 19.51
C PHE A 625 11.02 19.57 20.36
N TYR A 626 12.05 18.83 19.96
CA TYR A 626 12.58 17.67 20.67
C TYR A 626 13.88 18.03 21.43
N SER A 627 13.85 17.94 22.76
CA SER A 627 15.03 18.09 23.62
C SER A 627 15.63 16.73 23.98
N ALA A 628 16.97 16.65 24.00
CA ALA A 628 17.74 15.52 24.52
C ALA A 628 18.97 15.99 25.33
N ASN A 629 18.90 17.24 25.80
CA ASN A 629 20.01 17.98 26.38
C ASN A 629 20.23 17.56 27.84
N ILE A 630 21.46 17.20 28.20
CA ILE A 630 21.80 16.78 29.58
C ILE A 630 21.56 17.90 30.60
N MET A 631 21.55 19.18 30.18
CA MET A 631 21.24 20.31 31.04
C MET A 631 19.73 20.58 31.22
N ASP A 632 18.85 19.81 30.58
CA ASP A 632 17.39 19.93 30.74
C ASP A 632 16.88 19.12 31.95
N TYR A 633 15.60 19.27 32.32
CA TYR A 633 14.91 18.51 33.36
C TYR A 633 14.06 17.39 32.74
N LEU A 634 14.74 16.44 32.11
CA LEU A 634 14.13 15.28 31.44
C LEU A 634 14.38 13.99 32.22
N VAL A 635 13.56 12.96 31.96
CA VAL A 635 13.82 11.57 32.36
C VAL A 635 14.71 10.84 31.34
N ASN A 636 14.77 11.33 30.10
CA ASN A 636 15.63 10.80 29.05
C ASN A 636 16.41 11.96 28.42
N ASP A 637 17.71 12.01 28.62
CA ASP A 637 18.65 12.90 27.93
C ASP A 637 19.93 12.12 27.60
N ASN A 638 20.74 12.63 26.68
CA ASN A 638 21.91 11.89 26.20
C ASN A 638 23.09 12.72 25.67
N SER A 639 22.92 14.03 25.44
CA SER A 639 23.91 14.83 24.71
C SER A 639 24.09 16.25 25.25
N PHE A 640 25.32 16.76 25.05
CA PHE A 640 25.63 18.19 25.11
C PHE A 640 25.80 18.73 23.68
N THR A 641 25.46 20.01 23.48
CA THR A 641 25.57 20.68 22.18
C THR A 641 26.98 21.21 21.88
N TYR A 642 27.18 21.81 20.71
CA TYR A 642 28.46 22.37 20.30
C TYR A 642 28.82 23.61 21.13
N ASP A 643 27.89 24.55 21.35
CA ASP A 643 28.22 25.75 22.12
C ASP A 643 28.41 25.41 23.62
N GLN A 644 27.64 24.45 24.14
CA GLN A 644 27.88 23.87 25.47
C GLN A 644 29.30 23.29 25.60
N ARG A 645 29.82 22.57 24.59
CA ARG A 645 31.23 22.14 24.57
C ARG A 645 32.18 23.34 24.66
N GLU A 646 31.99 24.37 23.84
CA GLU A 646 32.92 25.51 23.80
C GLU A 646 32.92 26.30 25.12
N ARG A 647 31.77 26.40 25.81
CA ARG A 647 31.68 26.92 27.19
C ARG A 647 32.47 26.03 28.18
N MET A 648 32.16 24.74 28.25
CA MET A 648 32.81 23.80 29.18
C MET A 648 34.33 23.74 28.99
N ARG A 649 34.80 23.73 27.73
CA ARG A 649 36.23 23.75 27.42
C ARG A 649 36.90 25.09 27.71
N THR A 650 36.17 26.20 27.57
CA THR A 650 36.65 27.52 28.01
C THR A 650 36.88 27.50 29.52
N ILE A 651 35.95 26.98 30.32
CA ILE A 651 36.15 26.85 31.78
C ILE A 651 37.30 25.90 32.13
N ALA A 652 37.39 24.73 31.49
CA ALA A 652 38.45 23.76 31.74
C ALA A 652 39.87 24.33 31.50
N VAL A 653 40.01 25.31 30.61
CA VAL A 653 41.27 26.06 30.38
C VAL A 653 41.42 27.23 31.35
N TYR A 654 40.44 28.14 31.39
CA TYR A 654 40.57 29.49 31.96
C TYR A 654 40.11 29.63 33.43
N ASN A 655 39.46 28.62 34.03
CA ASN A 655 39.26 28.60 35.48
C ASN A 655 40.58 28.19 36.17
N PRO A 656 41.15 29.03 37.07
CA PRO A 656 42.39 28.71 37.77
C PRO A 656 42.20 27.65 38.88
N PHE A 657 40.97 27.41 39.32
CA PHE A 657 40.59 26.40 40.31
C PHE A 657 39.98 25.12 39.72
N PHE A 658 39.89 24.97 38.39
CA PHE A 658 39.49 23.70 37.78
C PHE A 658 40.65 22.68 37.77
N ALA A 659 40.31 21.42 37.98
CA ALA A 659 41.27 20.34 38.18
C ALA A 659 41.98 19.95 36.88
N LYS A 660 43.32 19.87 36.93
CA LYS A 660 44.16 19.58 35.76
C LYS A 660 45.11 18.42 36.07
N GLU A 661 45.19 17.42 35.18
CA GLU A 661 46.10 16.27 35.33
C GLU A 661 47.55 16.68 35.63
N SER A 662 48.03 17.77 35.01
CA SER A 662 49.35 18.36 35.26
C SER A 662 49.58 18.87 36.69
N ASN A 663 48.51 19.14 37.45
CA ASN A 663 48.56 19.63 38.82
C ASN A 663 48.46 18.50 39.85
N TYR A 664 47.76 17.41 39.51
CA TYR A 664 47.42 16.31 40.42
C TYR A 664 48.63 15.80 41.22
N LEU A 665 49.70 15.38 40.52
CA LEU A 665 50.95 14.90 41.12
C LEU A 665 52.01 16.02 41.31
N ASN A 666 51.65 17.29 41.12
CA ASN A 666 52.60 18.40 41.17
C ASN A 666 52.91 18.81 42.62
N ALA A 667 53.95 18.20 43.19
CA ALA A 667 54.50 18.54 44.51
C ALA A 667 55.14 19.95 44.61
N ARG A 668 55.24 20.69 43.48
CA ARG A 668 55.69 22.10 43.48
C ARG A 668 54.54 23.11 43.43
N LEU A 669 53.30 22.66 43.31
CA LEU A 669 52.15 23.54 43.46
C LEU A 669 52.12 24.09 44.90
N LYS A 670 51.96 25.40 45.07
CA LYS A 670 51.75 26.00 46.40
C LYS A 670 50.57 25.32 47.11
N PRO A 671 50.54 25.23 48.46
CA PRO A 671 49.37 24.81 49.21
C PRO A 671 48.07 25.50 48.75
N PHE A 672 46.93 24.85 48.97
CA PHE A 672 45.63 25.45 48.69
C PHE A 672 45.21 26.33 49.88
N GLU A 673 45.36 27.63 49.70
CA GLU A 673 44.90 28.65 50.63
C GLU A 673 43.42 28.95 50.32
N ARG A 674 42.55 28.74 51.32
CA ARG A 674 41.11 28.98 51.24
C ARG A 674 40.82 30.41 51.67
N GLY A 675 40.06 31.13 50.85
CA GLY A 675 39.60 32.48 51.18
C GLY A 675 38.58 32.49 52.31
N LYS A 676 38.16 33.68 52.71
CA LYS A 676 37.02 33.83 53.63
C LYS A 676 35.74 33.34 52.94
N LEU A 677 35.06 32.37 53.55
CA LEU A 677 33.79 31.83 53.04
C LEU A 677 32.76 32.96 52.82
N ASP A 678 32.24 33.06 51.59
CA ASP A 678 31.21 34.01 51.20
C ASP A 678 29.85 33.29 51.09
N PRO A 679 28.91 33.51 52.02
CA PRO A 679 27.61 32.87 52.01
C PRO A 679 26.62 33.47 51.01
N SER A 680 26.99 34.50 50.23
CA SER A 680 26.13 35.05 49.17
C SER A 680 26.09 34.15 47.94
N ILE A 681 27.22 33.56 47.57
CA ILE A 681 27.38 32.63 46.44
C ILE A 681 26.51 31.39 46.67
N LYS A 682 25.69 31.03 45.69
CA LYS A 682 24.77 29.87 45.74
C LYS A 682 25.14 28.82 44.70
N PRO A 683 24.88 27.53 44.96
CA PRO A 683 24.91 26.52 43.92
C PRO A 683 23.67 26.61 43.04
N VAL A 684 23.78 26.11 41.81
CA VAL A 684 22.66 25.75 40.94
C VAL A 684 22.25 24.31 41.27
N ALA A 685 20.98 23.95 41.19
CA ALA A 685 20.44 22.73 41.81
C ALA A 685 19.36 22.02 40.98
N CYS A 686 19.59 20.75 40.62
CA CYS A 686 18.70 19.96 39.77
C CYS A 686 17.41 19.46 40.45
N ALA A 687 16.25 19.82 39.90
CA ALA A 687 14.95 19.35 40.40
C ALA A 687 14.74 17.83 40.22
N HIS A 688 13.73 17.27 40.90
CA HIS A 688 13.46 15.83 40.88
C HIS A 688 11.96 15.49 40.95
N LEU A 689 11.64 14.27 40.50
CA LEU A 689 10.31 13.66 40.37
C LEU A 689 9.31 13.98 41.51
N ASN A 690 8.02 13.93 41.13
CA ASN A 690 6.84 14.10 41.99
C ASN A 690 6.70 15.50 42.61
N HIS A 691 6.21 16.46 41.83
CA HIS A 691 5.69 17.74 42.35
C HIS A 691 4.33 17.54 43.05
N PHE A 692 4.35 16.98 44.26
CA PHE A 692 3.15 16.87 45.11
C PHE A 692 3.38 17.48 46.50
N GLY A 693 3.19 18.80 46.56
CA GLY A 693 2.63 19.47 47.73
C GLY A 693 3.54 19.73 48.93
N ARG A 694 4.03 20.96 49.03
CA ARG A 694 3.84 21.79 50.23
C ARG A 694 3.88 23.28 49.87
N ARG A 695 2.89 24.03 50.35
CA ARG A 695 2.94 25.50 50.32
C ARG A 695 3.95 25.98 51.35
N PHE A 696 4.95 26.74 50.94
CA PHE A 696 5.68 27.60 51.87
C PHE A 696 4.81 28.80 52.22
N HIS A 697 4.04 28.69 53.30
CA HIS A 697 3.50 29.87 53.98
C HIS A 697 4.62 30.46 54.84
N SER A 698 5.04 31.68 54.51
CA SER A 698 6.00 32.45 55.29
C SER A 698 5.36 33.00 56.58
N HIS A 699 6.08 32.86 57.69
CA HIS A 699 5.92 33.61 58.93
C HIS A 699 7.30 34.15 59.34
#